data_AF-A0AAE0K8V6-F1
#
_entry.id   AF-A0AAE0K8V6-F1
#
_cell.length_a   1.000
_cell.length_b   1.000
_cell.length_c   1.000
_cell.angle_alpha   90.00
_cell.angle_beta   90.00
_cell.angle_gamma   90.00
#
_symmetry.space_group_name_H-M   'P 1'
#
loop_
_entity.id
_entity.type
_entity.pdbx_description
1 polymer ?
#
loop_
_entity_poly.entity_id
_entity_poly.type
_entity_poly.pdbx_seq_one_letter_code
_entity_poly.pdbx_strand_id
1 'polypeptide(L)'
;MTSLLIDLQFRIISVMKSMARQSVQTGQWTDHYTQTTHLLMGDDDAELLSSLIAVWLSLGGIFIFNIVKYGIVWLLRKFKTEQTGQDLHVRECLLPRDSEPGPRTIAKVLETSHGGRELSTRIRRYVCQRNNRHRILLVFIGLGLFGVYVSWIILGIISSRVQVGNAALWTSEHCGVWTFDAEHAGEGAATRADVRDRSKEARAGGYARRCYETSDDSVLPSASDCSFFYQPAIGFTKTTTYKCPFPDAGVCAPGSLSITFDTGLVDASQIGINDATRHMFRRSTTCAPLSIESRFVRNEVKNGTTTFYYDYGHRADGANYTFSSTGNPFNMLAPAYRVSAYSTSWYPEFDYWRPIPGLTPPAGSTLTLLFISALHLYYVHASSDPIFIADEKRIFEGETKPWWYKSDPRFRPLACIDNHQLCSPDSQTCWPMTDVRPENLPPSYWLMKLALEQSNIYDSIMGRLGSALIAQEKVIQSTSAGLPDNHWELEAARLFATSLARIQFDAWSIASGEDRDQEGYVDETPSEAGNLCGLFKFKSKGYKNLSLWALVGLWLVLPLLWVMSLEIKDVAWALGWKQDGRMASLQRRAGEGILVVYFLLFLAYVFLGWGITAAWKEIQNFTRKEDAVNSGHGEERLSGGYGSPAA
;
A
#
# COMPACT_ATOMS: atom_id res chain seq x y z
N MET A 1 15.84 -31.32 35.04
CA MET A 1 16.62 -30.72 33.94
C MET A 1 15.77 -30.40 32.70
N THR A 2 14.94 -31.31 32.21
CA THR A 2 14.04 -31.08 31.05
C THR A 2 12.96 -30.02 31.27
N SER A 3 12.36 -29.94 32.47
CA SER A 3 11.38 -28.88 32.80
C SER A 3 12.00 -27.48 32.93
N LEU A 4 13.25 -27.39 33.37
CA LEU A 4 14.00 -26.13 33.45
C LEU A 4 14.46 -25.62 32.08
N LEU A 5 14.74 -26.53 31.14
CA LEU A 5 15.07 -26.19 29.75
C LEU A 5 13.85 -25.66 28.97
N ILE A 6 12.65 -26.20 29.23
CA ILE A 6 11.40 -25.74 28.59
C ILE A 6 11.02 -24.35 29.12
N ASP A 7 11.14 -24.10 30.43
CA ASP A 7 10.80 -22.80 31.01
C ASP A 7 11.83 -21.71 30.65
N LEU A 8 13.11 -22.09 30.50
CA LEU A 8 14.15 -21.19 29.98
C LEU A 8 13.95 -20.88 28.49
N GLN A 9 13.50 -21.84 27.67
CA GLN A 9 13.14 -21.60 26.26
C GLN A 9 11.93 -20.68 26.15
N PHE A 10 10.87 -20.87 26.96
CA PHE A 10 9.71 -19.98 26.97
C PHE A 10 10.06 -18.56 27.44
N ARG A 11 10.94 -18.41 28.45
CA ARG A 11 11.40 -17.09 28.91
C ARG A 11 12.34 -16.43 27.90
N ILE A 12 13.23 -17.16 27.23
CA ILE A 12 14.08 -16.61 26.16
C ILE A 12 13.22 -16.21 24.95
N ILE A 13 12.23 -17.01 24.55
CA ILE A 13 11.28 -16.65 23.47
C ILE A 13 10.42 -15.44 23.88
N SER A 14 10.00 -15.33 25.15
CA SER A 14 9.24 -14.18 25.66
C SER A 14 10.09 -12.91 25.72
N VAL A 15 11.37 -13.00 26.08
CA VAL A 15 12.32 -11.87 26.13
C VAL A 15 12.76 -11.47 24.72
N MET A 16 12.91 -12.43 23.80
CA MET A 16 13.15 -12.14 22.38
C MET A 16 11.91 -11.56 21.68
N LYS A 17 10.69 -11.95 22.07
CA LYS A 17 9.44 -11.30 21.63
C LYS A 17 9.27 -9.87 22.18
N SER A 18 10.00 -9.48 23.23
CA SER A 18 9.89 -8.13 23.81
C SER A 18 10.91 -7.12 23.27
N MET A 19 11.91 -7.53 22.50
CA MET A 19 12.99 -6.63 22.05
C MET A 19 12.77 -5.95 20.68
N ALA A 20 11.65 -6.21 20.00
CA ALA A 20 11.26 -5.45 18.81
C ALA A 20 9.76 -5.59 18.49
N ARG A 21 8.88 -5.51 19.50
CA ARG A 21 7.44 -5.36 19.21
C ARG A 21 7.24 -3.98 18.60
N GLN A 22 7.10 -3.93 17.27
CA GLN A 22 6.48 -2.78 16.62
C GLN A 22 5.19 -2.47 17.39
N SER A 23 4.98 -1.20 17.72
CA SER A 23 3.84 -0.76 18.49
C SER A 23 2.60 -0.79 17.60
N VAL A 24 1.96 -1.96 17.54
CA VAL A 24 0.86 -2.28 16.63
C VAL A 24 -0.42 -2.54 17.41
N GLN A 25 -1.54 -1.98 16.93
CA GLN A 25 -2.86 -2.24 17.50
C GLN A 25 -3.33 -3.65 17.16
N THR A 26 -3.12 -4.61 18.06
CA THR A 26 -3.69 -5.96 17.91
C THR A 26 -5.19 -5.96 18.24
N GLY A 27 -5.94 -6.84 17.59
CA GLY A 27 -7.38 -6.99 17.82
C GLY A 27 -8.23 -6.49 16.65
N GLN A 28 -9.49 -6.18 16.92
CA GLN A 28 -10.43 -5.73 15.91
C GLN A 28 -10.14 -4.28 15.51
N TRP A 29 -10.06 -4.03 14.21
CA TRP A 29 -9.97 -2.69 13.65
C TRP A 29 -10.65 -2.63 12.28
N THR A 30 -10.92 -1.41 11.80
CA THR A 30 -11.60 -1.20 10.51
C THR A 30 -10.72 -0.38 9.59
N ASP A 31 -10.49 -0.89 8.38
CA ASP A 31 -9.88 -0.10 7.31
C ASP A 31 -10.99 0.72 6.64
N HIS A 32 -10.97 2.04 6.84
CA HIS A 32 -11.96 2.95 6.29
C HIS A 32 -11.84 3.16 4.77
N TYR A 33 -10.70 2.78 4.18
CA TYR A 33 -10.53 2.82 2.72
C TYR A 33 -11.31 1.68 2.05
N THR A 34 -11.13 0.45 2.53
CA THR A 34 -11.81 -0.73 1.99
C THR A 34 -13.16 -1.02 2.65
N GLN A 35 -13.51 -0.29 3.72
CA GLN A 35 -14.71 -0.50 4.55
C GLN A 35 -14.79 -1.91 5.13
N THR A 36 -13.64 -2.55 5.37
CA THR A 36 -13.57 -3.92 5.89
C THR A 36 -13.08 -3.93 7.33
N THR A 37 -13.74 -4.76 8.14
CA THR A 37 -13.33 -5.00 9.53
C THR A 37 -12.42 -6.22 9.59
N HIS A 38 -11.25 -6.02 10.18
CA HIS A 38 -10.19 -7.01 10.30
C HIS A 38 -9.93 -7.34 11.77
N LEU A 39 -9.45 -8.56 11.99
CA LEU A 39 -8.84 -8.97 13.24
C LEU A 39 -7.34 -9.10 12.99
N LEU A 40 -6.55 -8.19 13.56
CA LEU A 40 -5.10 -8.22 13.44
C LEU A 40 -4.50 -9.09 14.55
N MET A 41 -3.72 -10.08 14.16
CA MET A 41 -3.04 -11.01 15.06
C MET A 41 -1.58 -11.21 14.61
N GLY A 42 -0.73 -11.70 15.51
CA GLY A 42 0.64 -12.08 15.14
C GLY A 42 0.62 -13.21 14.12
N ASP A 43 1.64 -13.30 13.27
CA ASP A 43 1.71 -14.28 12.19
C ASP A 43 1.54 -15.73 12.70
N ASP A 44 2.21 -16.06 13.81
CA ASP A 44 2.10 -17.37 14.48
C ASP A 44 0.64 -17.67 14.86
N ASP A 45 -0.03 -16.71 15.50
CA ASP A 45 -1.40 -16.88 16.01
C ASP A 45 -2.41 -16.93 14.86
N ALA A 46 -2.20 -16.14 13.80
CA ALA A 46 -3.02 -16.13 12.61
C ALA A 46 -2.89 -17.45 11.83
N GLU A 47 -1.69 -18.03 11.75
CA GLU A 47 -1.45 -19.34 11.13
C GLU A 47 -2.03 -20.48 11.97
N LEU A 48 -1.89 -20.41 13.30
CA LEU A 48 -2.52 -21.36 14.22
C LEU A 48 -4.05 -21.32 14.07
N LEU A 49 -4.64 -20.13 14.06
CA LEU A 49 -6.08 -19.95 13.92
C LEU A 49 -6.59 -20.40 12.54
N SER A 50 -5.85 -20.10 11.48
CA SER A 50 -6.16 -20.62 10.13
C SER A 50 -6.10 -22.15 10.09
N SER A 51 -5.11 -22.76 10.74
CA SER A 51 -4.98 -24.21 10.87
C SER A 51 -6.13 -24.82 11.67
N LEU A 52 -6.52 -24.19 12.79
CA LEU A 52 -7.66 -24.61 13.60
C LEU A 52 -8.97 -24.55 12.80
N ILE A 53 -9.17 -23.51 11.99
CA ILE A 53 -10.33 -23.38 11.10
C ILE A 53 -10.32 -24.47 10.03
N ALA A 54 -9.15 -24.81 9.45
CA ALA A 54 -9.05 -25.90 8.49
C ALA A 54 -9.40 -27.27 9.11
N VAL A 55 -8.97 -27.52 10.35
CA VAL A 55 -9.36 -28.71 11.12
C VAL A 55 -10.85 -28.69 11.43
N TRP A 56 -11.40 -27.54 11.85
CA TRP A 56 -12.83 -27.33 12.10
C TRP A 56 -13.64 -27.70 10.85
N LEU A 57 -13.33 -27.14 9.69
CA LEU A 57 -13.97 -27.50 8.42
C LEU A 57 -13.81 -28.98 8.08
N SER A 58 -12.65 -29.58 8.34
CA SER A 58 -12.44 -31.01 8.07
C SER A 58 -13.38 -31.90 8.90
N LEU A 59 -13.64 -31.55 10.17
CA LEU A 59 -14.61 -32.25 11.02
C LEU A 59 -16.04 -32.14 10.49
N GLY A 60 -16.38 -31.02 9.85
CA GLY A 60 -17.69 -30.81 9.20
C GLY A 60 -18.02 -31.80 8.09
N GLY A 61 -16.99 -32.39 7.47
CA GLY A 61 -17.16 -33.44 6.47
C GLY A 61 -17.96 -34.64 7.01
N ILE A 62 -17.85 -34.95 8.30
CA ILE A 62 -18.60 -36.04 8.95
C ILE A 62 -20.10 -35.73 8.95
N PHE A 63 -20.48 -34.49 9.29
CA PHE A 63 -21.88 -34.07 9.33
C PHE A 63 -22.50 -34.01 7.94
N ILE A 64 -21.74 -33.53 6.95
CA ILE A 64 -22.19 -33.54 5.55
C ILE A 64 -22.42 -34.97 5.08
N PHE A 65 -21.52 -35.89 5.40
CA PHE A 65 -21.70 -37.31 5.05
C PHE A 65 -22.99 -37.88 5.66
N ASN A 66 -23.32 -37.54 6.90
CA ASN A 66 -24.57 -37.94 7.53
C ASN A 66 -25.79 -37.34 6.83
N ILE A 67 -25.80 -36.02 6.58
CA ILE A 67 -26.88 -35.33 5.85
C ILE A 67 -27.12 -35.99 4.49
N VAL A 68 -26.03 -36.26 3.75
CA VAL A 68 -26.05 -36.96 2.46
C VAL A 68 -26.63 -38.36 2.61
N LYS A 69 -26.17 -39.16 3.58
CA LYS A 69 -26.65 -40.52 3.84
C LYS A 69 -28.16 -40.51 4.09
N TYR A 70 -28.65 -39.60 4.94
CA TYR A 70 -30.08 -39.49 5.22
C TYR A 70 -30.88 -39.04 4.00
N GLY A 71 -30.37 -38.07 3.24
CA GLY A 71 -30.98 -37.63 1.98
C GLY A 71 -31.14 -38.77 0.97
N ILE A 72 -30.10 -39.59 0.79
CA ILE A 72 -30.14 -40.76 -0.10
C ILE A 72 -31.18 -41.78 0.39
N VAL A 73 -31.16 -42.12 1.68
CA VAL A 73 -32.10 -43.10 2.25
C VAL A 73 -33.53 -42.61 2.09
N TRP A 74 -33.79 -41.32 2.30
CA TRP A 74 -35.08 -40.70 2.11
C TRP A 74 -35.54 -40.77 0.64
N LEU A 75 -34.67 -40.37 -0.30
CA LEU A 75 -34.93 -40.46 -1.75
C LEU A 75 -35.27 -41.90 -2.17
N LEU A 76 -34.46 -42.87 -1.75
CA LEU A 76 -34.69 -44.29 -2.06
C LEU A 76 -36.02 -44.80 -1.49
N ARG A 77 -36.45 -44.32 -0.31
CA ARG A 77 -37.76 -44.66 0.27
C ARG A 77 -38.91 -44.05 -0.52
N LYS A 78 -38.79 -42.80 -0.97
CA LYS A 78 -39.84 -42.14 -1.78
C LYS A 78 -40.05 -42.84 -3.13
N PHE A 79 -39.00 -43.40 -3.72
CA PHE A 79 -39.10 -44.22 -4.93
C PHE A 79 -39.57 -45.66 -4.66
N LYS A 80 -39.84 -46.05 -3.41
CA LYS A 80 -40.31 -47.39 -3.03
C LYS A 80 -41.84 -47.50 -2.99
N THR A 81 -42.57 -46.41 -3.18
CA THR A 81 -44.04 -46.45 -3.30
C THR A 81 -44.45 -46.96 -4.68
N GLU A 82 -45.31 -47.99 -4.67
CA GLU A 82 -45.93 -48.67 -5.83
C GLU A 82 -45.03 -49.63 -6.63
N GLN A 83 -44.72 -50.79 -6.05
CA GLN A 83 -44.83 -52.05 -6.80
C GLN A 83 -44.92 -53.22 -5.82
N THR A 84 -46.15 -53.52 -5.43
CA THR A 84 -46.50 -54.73 -4.69
C THR A 84 -46.68 -55.84 -5.72
N GLY A 85 -45.73 -56.79 -5.75
CA GLY A 85 -45.92 -58.09 -6.41
C GLY A 85 -44.95 -58.40 -7.55
N GLN A 86 -43.78 -58.98 -7.23
CA GLN A 86 -43.17 -60.11 -7.96
C GLN A 86 -41.84 -60.50 -7.30
N ASP A 87 -41.85 -61.59 -6.53
CA ASP A 87 -40.79 -61.96 -5.59
C ASP A 87 -39.89 -63.14 -6.07
N LEU A 88 -39.83 -63.45 -7.38
CA LEU A 88 -39.14 -64.66 -7.85
C LEU A 88 -37.78 -64.49 -8.57
N HIS A 89 -37.38 -63.28 -9.00
CA HIS A 89 -36.17 -63.10 -9.84
C HIS A 89 -34.89 -62.64 -9.12
N VAL A 90 -34.89 -62.52 -7.79
CA VAL A 90 -33.79 -61.87 -7.04
C VAL A 90 -32.63 -62.82 -6.71
N ARG A 91 -32.80 -64.14 -6.89
CA ARG A 91 -31.81 -65.12 -6.44
C ARG A 91 -30.55 -65.24 -7.31
N GLU A 92 -30.56 -64.74 -8.55
CA GLU A 92 -29.51 -65.03 -9.53
C GLU A 92 -28.35 -64.00 -9.58
N CYS A 93 -28.52 -62.81 -8.99
CA CYS A 93 -27.51 -61.74 -9.03
C CYS A 93 -26.59 -61.66 -7.79
N LEU A 94 -26.80 -62.53 -6.79
CA LEU A 94 -26.05 -62.49 -5.53
C LEU A 94 -24.91 -63.51 -5.45
N LEU A 95 -24.70 -64.32 -6.48
CA LEU A 95 -23.56 -65.23 -6.52
C LEU A 95 -22.30 -64.42 -6.90
N PRO A 96 -21.25 -64.45 -6.07
CA PRO A 96 -19.99 -63.78 -6.39
C PRO A 96 -19.38 -64.45 -7.62
N ARG A 97 -19.15 -63.67 -8.68
CA ARG A 97 -18.35 -64.11 -9.81
C ARG A 97 -16.89 -63.98 -9.39
N ASP A 98 -16.23 -65.11 -9.17
CA ASP A 98 -14.81 -65.18 -8.87
C ASP A 98 -14.02 -64.57 -10.05
N SER A 99 -13.43 -63.41 -9.81
CA SER A 99 -12.42 -62.83 -10.69
C SER A 99 -11.39 -62.08 -9.84
N GLU A 100 -10.14 -62.34 -10.17
CA GLU A 100 -8.84 -62.05 -9.56
C GLU A 100 -8.59 -60.69 -8.88
N PRO A 101 -7.56 -60.63 -8.00
CA PRO A 101 -7.30 -59.50 -7.11
C PRO A 101 -6.68 -58.30 -7.83
N GLY A 102 -7.52 -57.47 -8.44
CA GLY A 102 -7.17 -56.10 -8.86
C GLY A 102 -7.18 -55.09 -7.70
N PRO A 103 -6.60 -53.89 -7.90
CA PRO A 103 -6.25 -52.94 -6.84
C PRO A 103 -7.46 -52.60 -5.96
N ARG A 104 -7.22 -52.55 -4.64
CA ARG A 104 -8.24 -52.38 -3.59
C ARG A 104 -9.16 -51.21 -3.94
N THR A 105 -10.34 -51.54 -4.46
CA THR A 105 -11.33 -50.59 -4.94
C THR A 105 -12.02 -49.91 -3.75
N ILE A 106 -12.44 -48.66 -3.93
CA ILE A 106 -13.17 -47.82 -2.97
C ILE A 106 -14.32 -48.56 -2.26
N ALA A 107 -14.90 -49.58 -2.91
CA ALA A 107 -15.89 -50.49 -2.34
C ALA A 107 -15.44 -51.17 -1.03
N LYS A 108 -14.17 -51.60 -0.89
CA LYS A 108 -13.65 -52.23 0.33
C LYS A 108 -13.46 -51.24 1.48
N VAL A 109 -13.23 -49.96 1.18
CA VAL A 109 -13.12 -48.87 2.16
C VAL A 109 -14.51 -48.48 2.68
N LEU A 110 -15.52 -48.43 1.81
CA LEU A 110 -16.92 -48.26 2.24
C LEU A 110 -17.43 -49.45 3.07
N GLU A 111 -17.00 -50.67 2.74
CA GLU A 111 -17.39 -51.89 3.45
C GLU A 111 -16.81 -51.98 4.88
N THR A 112 -15.68 -51.31 5.14
CA THR A 112 -15.00 -51.30 6.46
C THR A 112 -15.46 -50.15 7.36
N SER A 113 -16.14 -49.13 6.83
CA SER A 113 -16.74 -48.06 7.64
C SER A 113 -18.01 -48.52 8.38
N HIS A 114 -18.18 -48.11 9.64
CA HIS A 114 -19.34 -48.48 10.45
C HIS A 114 -20.63 -47.91 9.82
N GLY A 115 -21.48 -48.79 9.29
CA GLY A 115 -22.71 -48.45 8.57
C GLY A 115 -22.62 -48.50 7.04
N GLY A 116 -21.42 -48.48 6.45
CA GLY A 116 -21.23 -48.59 5.00
C GLY A 116 -21.50 -50.00 4.45
N ARG A 117 -21.30 -51.04 5.29
CA ARG A 117 -21.59 -52.45 4.96
C ARG A 117 -23.07 -52.72 4.67
N GLU A 118 -23.96 -52.07 5.43
CA GLU A 118 -25.41 -52.21 5.25
C GLU A 118 -25.92 -51.38 4.06
N LEU A 119 -25.30 -50.21 3.83
CA LEU A 119 -25.61 -49.35 2.69
C LEU A 119 -25.16 -49.98 1.37
N SER A 120 -23.95 -50.55 1.31
CA SER A 120 -23.41 -51.17 0.09
C SER A 120 -24.24 -52.37 -0.33
N THR A 121 -24.60 -53.26 0.60
CA THR A 121 -25.41 -54.45 0.32
C THR A 121 -26.85 -54.11 -0.08
N ARG A 122 -27.42 -53.01 0.43
CA ARG A 122 -28.73 -52.51 0.00
C ARG A 122 -28.67 -51.85 -1.38
N ILE A 123 -27.66 -51.04 -1.67
CA ILE A 123 -27.47 -50.41 -2.98
C ILE A 123 -27.22 -51.48 -4.06
N ARG A 124 -26.37 -52.49 -3.78
CA ARG A 124 -26.05 -53.57 -4.74
C ARG A 124 -27.30 -54.37 -5.12
N ARG A 125 -28.15 -54.70 -4.14
CA ARG A 125 -29.47 -55.33 -4.38
C ARG A 125 -30.39 -54.42 -5.20
N TYR A 126 -30.39 -53.11 -4.93
CA TYR A 126 -31.23 -52.14 -5.65
C TYR A 126 -30.80 -51.94 -7.12
N VAL A 127 -29.49 -51.96 -7.41
CA VAL A 127 -28.92 -51.74 -8.76
C VAL A 127 -29.10 -52.94 -9.69
N CYS A 128 -29.14 -54.16 -9.14
CA CYS A 128 -29.34 -55.39 -9.92
C CYS A 128 -30.79 -55.60 -10.37
N GLN A 129 -31.77 -55.02 -9.68
CA GLN A 129 -33.19 -55.38 -9.87
C GLN A 129 -33.97 -54.41 -10.78
N ARG A 130 -33.38 -53.31 -11.30
CA ARG A 130 -34.17 -52.23 -11.95
C ARG A 130 -33.59 -51.65 -13.25
N ASN A 131 -34.50 -51.22 -14.12
CA ASN A 131 -34.34 -50.71 -15.49
C ASN A 131 -33.26 -49.60 -15.66
N ASN A 132 -32.68 -49.46 -16.86
CA ASN A 132 -31.54 -48.56 -17.19
C ASN A 132 -31.70 -47.10 -16.72
N ARG A 133 -32.93 -46.58 -16.64
CA ARG A 133 -33.22 -45.22 -16.13
C ARG A 133 -32.78 -45.01 -14.68
N HIS A 134 -32.82 -46.03 -13.82
CA HIS A 134 -32.42 -45.88 -12.41
C HIS A 134 -30.91 -45.98 -12.20
N ARG A 135 -30.19 -46.68 -13.09
CA ARG A 135 -28.72 -46.69 -13.08
C ARG A 135 -28.16 -45.31 -13.42
N ILE A 136 -28.76 -44.64 -14.41
CA ILE A 136 -28.43 -43.27 -14.78
C ILE A 136 -28.69 -42.30 -13.60
N LEU A 137 -29.83 -42.42 -12.91
CA LEU A 137 -30.13 -41.60 -11.73
C LEU A 137 -29.09 -41.77 -10.61
N LEU A 138 -28.67 -43.00 -10.31
CA LEU A 138 -27.67 -43.26 -9.26
C LEU A 138 -26.29 -42.71 -9.62
N VAL A 139 -25.91 -42.74 -10.91
CA VAL A 139 -24.68 -42.11 -11.40
C VAL A 139 -24.74 -40.59 -11.21
N PHE A 140 -25.87 -39.94 -11.54
CA PHE A 140 -26.05 -38.51 -11.31
C PHE A 140 -26.01 -38.14 -9.82
N ILE A 141 -26.62 -38.95 -8.95
CA ILE A 141 -26.54 -38.76 -7.50
C ILE A 141 -25.08 -38.90 -7.04
N GLY A 142 -24.36 -39.94 -7.47
CA GLY A 142 -22.95 -40.14 -7.13
C GLY A 142 -22.06 -38.97 -7.58
N LEU A 143 -22.27 -38.46 -8.80
CA LEU A 143 -21.61 -37.26 -9.32
C LEU A 143 -21.91 -36.02 -8.48
N GLY A 144 -23.17 -35.84 -8.08
CA GLY A 144 -23.56 -34.73 -7.19
C GLY A 144 -22.86 -34.80 -5.84
N LEU A 145 -22.76 -35.99 -5.24
CA LEU A 145 -22.08 -36.18 -3.95
C LEU A 145 -20.58 -35.99 -4.04
N PHE A 146 -19.95 -36.48 -5.10
CA PHE A 146 -18.55 -36.19 -5.38
C PHE A 146 -18.34 -34.68 -5.58
N GLY A 147 -19.24 -34.01 -6.28
CA GLY A 147 -19.25 -32.55 -6.42
C GLY A 147 -19.34 -31.82 -5.09
N VAL A 148 -20.20 -32.25 -4.17
CA VAL A 148 -20.31 -31.68 -2.81
C VAL A 148 -19.02 -31.89 -2.02
N TYR A 149 -18.44 -33.08 -2.07
CA TYR A 149 -17.17 -33.39 -1.39
C TYR A 149 -16.01 -32.54 -1.93
N VAL A 150 -15.88 -32.45 -3.27
CA VAL A 150 -14.87 -31.60 -3.91
C VAL A 150 -15.11 -30.13 -3.57
N SER A 151 -16.36 -29.67 -3.55
CA SER A 151 -16.71 -28.30 -3.13
C SER A 151 -16.32 -28.02 -1.68
N TRP A 152 -16.44 -29.01 -0.78
CA TRP A 152 -16.00 -28.89 0.61
C TRP A 152 -14.48 -28.75 0.74
N ILE A 153 -13.71 -29.55 -0.03
CA ILE A 153 -12.25 -29.41 -0.09
C ILE A 153 -11.86 -28.04 -0.63
N ILE A 154 -12.52 -27.58 -1.70
CA ILE A 154 -12.30 -26.25 -2.27
C ILE A 154 -12.58 -25.16 -1.23
N LEU A 155 -13.65 -25.31 -0.44
CA LEU A 155 -13.98 -24.37 0.65
C LEU A 155 -12.88 -24.37 1.74
N GLY A 156 -12.33 -25.53 2.07
CA GLY A 156 -11.16 -25.66 2.95
C GLY A 156 -9.93 -24.93 2.40
N ILE A 157 -9.65 -25.03 1.10
CA ILE A 157 -8.55 -24.29 0.46
C ILE A 157 -8.85 -22.78 0.47
N ILE A 158 -10.09 -22.38 0.20
CA ILE A 158 -10.51 -20.96 0.25
C ILE A 158 -10.38 -20.40 1.67
N SER A 159 -10.47 -21.21 2.73
CA SER A 159 -10.24 -20.74 4.10
C SER A 159 -8.84 -20.16 4.34
N SER A 160 -7.84 -20.55 3.53
CA SER A 160 -6.52 -19.91 3.55
C SER A 160 -6.56 -18.43 3.10
N ARG A 161 -7.59 -18.04 2.33
CA ARG A 161 -7.83 -16.66 1.89
C ARG A 161 -8.55 -15.79 2.93
N VAL A 162 -8.76 -16.30 4.15
CA VAL A 162 -9.22 -15.47 5.28
C VAL A 162 -8.16 -14.42 5.65
N GLN A 163 -6.89 -14.67 5.30
CA GLN A 163 -5.80 -13.70 5.41
C GLN A 163 -5.93 -12.63 4.31
N VAL A 164 -6.24 -11.39 4.70
CA VAL A 164 -6.51 -10.27 3.76
C VAL A 164 -5.28 -9.39 3.52
N GLY A 165 -4.26 -9.48 4.37
CA GLY A 165 -3.01 -8.74 4.22
C GLY A 165 -2.30 -8.55 5.55
N ASN A 166 -1.35 -7.62 5.59
CA ASN A 166 -0.53 -7.29 6.77
C ASN A 166 -0.64 -5.81 7.18
N ALA A 167 -1.65 -5.09 6.67
CA ALA A 167 -1.92 -3.72 7.09
C ALA A 167 -2.24 -3.67 8.59
N ALA A 168 -1.76 -2.66 9.30
CA ALA A 168 -1.94 -2.55 10.73
C ALA A 168 -2.02 -1.08 11.13
N LEU A 169 -2.71 -0.80 12.24
CA LEU A 169 -2.69 0.53 12.86
C LEU A 169 -1.51 0.66 13.81
N TRP A 170 -0.82 1.78 13.69
CA TRP A 170 0.24 2.16 14.60
C TRP A 170 -0.35 2.61 15.93
N THR A 171 0.22 2.12 17.03
CA THR A 171 -0.14 2.53 18.39
C THR A 171 1.03 3.28 18.99
N SER A 172 0.76 4.47 19.50
CA SER A 172 1.69 5.21 20.36
C SER A 172 0.86 5.92 21.41
N GLU A 173 1.39 6.04 22.62
CA GLU A 173 0.80 6.87 23.68
C GLU A 173 1.20 8.35 23.54
N HIS A 174 2.26 8.60 22.78
CA HIS A 174 2.81 9.92 22.53
C HIS A 174 2.90 10.08 21.01
N CYS A 175 1.82 10.52 20.40
CA CYS A 175 1.80 11.01 19.02
C CYS A 175 1.84 12.53 19.06
N GLY A 176 2.44 13.14 18.04
CA GLY A 176 2.54 14.59 17.98
C GLY A 176 3.68 15.06 17.10
N VAL A 177 3.71 16.38 16.87
CA VAL A 177 4.78 17.08 16.19
C VAL A 177 5.83 17.47 17.21
N TRP A 178 6.93 16.70 17.24
CA TRP A 178 8.06 16.97 18.12
C TRP A 178 9.09 17.79 17.37
N THR A 179 9.31 19.03 17.82
CA THR A 179 10.26 19.97 17.22
C THR A 179 11.35 20.32 18.20
N PHE A 180 12.51 20.70 17.66
CA PHE A 180 13.64 21.12 18.46
C PHE A 180 13.43 22.54 19.02
N ASP A 181 13.47 22.66 20.34
CA ASP A 181 13.39 23.93 21.07
C ASP A 181 14.73 24.67 20.98
N ALA A 182 14.88 25.46 19.92
CA ALA A 182 16.08 26.24 19.65
C ALA A 182 16.37 27.30 20.72
N GLU A 183 15.36 27.73 21.50
CA GLU A 183 15.51 28.78 22.50
C GLU A 183 16.13 28.23 23.80
N HIS A 184 15.76 27.01 24.20
CA HIS A 184 16.12 26.47 25.52
C HIS A 184 17.14 25.32 25.50
N ALA A 185 17.29 24.58 24.39
CA ALA A 185 18.08 23.35 24.37
C ALA A 185 19.60 23.53 24.21
N GLY A 186 20.05 24.71 23.76
CA GLY A 186 21.47 25.06 23.60
C GLY A 186 22.15 24.49 22.33
N GLU A 187 23.34 25.01 22.01
CA GLU A 187 24.06 24.77 20.74
C GLU A 187 24.45 23.30 20.52
N GLY A 188 24.82 22.59 21.58
CA GLY A 188 25.20 21.19 21.50
C GLY A 188 24.02 20.28 21.12
N ALA A 189 22.82 20.57 21.62
CA ALA A 189 21.61 19.86 21.25
C ALA A 189 21.17 20.23 19.82
N ALA A 190 21.32 21.50 19.42
CA ALA A 190 21.03 21.96 18.07
C ALA A 190 21.86 21.21 17.01
N THR A 191 23.17 21.06 17.26
CA THR A 191 24.05 20.30 16.36
C THR A 191 23.59 18.83 16.21
N ARG A 192 23.06 18.22 17.29
CA ARG A 192 22.53 16.85 17.25
C ARG A 192 21.19 16.77 16.52
N ALA A 193 20.33 17.78 16.67
CA ALA A 193 19.09 17.92 15.92
C ALA A 193 19.38 18.04 14.41
N ASP A 194 20.33 18.87 13.99
CA ASP A 194 20.72 19.03 12.58
C ASP A 194 21.17 17.70 11.94
N VAL A 195 22.00 16.92 12.66
CA VAL A 195 22.47 15.60 12.19
C VAL A 195 21.30 14.62 12.03
N ARG A 196 20.32 14.71 12.92
CA ARG A 196 19.12 13.87 12.89
C ARG A 196 18.19 14.25 11.75
N ASP A 197 17.93 15.53 11.56
CA ASP A 197 17.09 16.01 10.46
C ASP A 197 17.71 15.64 9.11
N ARG A 198 19.04 15.76 8.99
CA ARG A 198 19.78 15.21 7.85
C ARG A 198 19.56 13.71 7.67
N SER A 199 19.53 12.93 8.75
CA SER A 199 19.26 11.48 8.68
C SER A 199 17.82 11.18 8.25
N LYS A 200 16.83 11.96 8.69
CA LYS A 200 15.43 11.84 8.27
C LYS A 200 15.28 12.14 6.78
N GLU A 201 15.90 13.22 6.31
CA GLU A 201 15.91 13.58 4.89
C GLU A 201 16.64 12.51 4.04
N ALA A 202 17.78 12.00 4.52
CA ALA A 202 18.50 10.91 3.87
C ALA A 202 17.65 9.63 3.79
N ARG A 203 16.85 9.33 4.81
CA ARG A 203 15.88 8.22 4.82
C ARG A 203 14.79 8.43 3.76
N ALA A 204 14.18 9.61 3.69
CA ALA A 204 13.17 9.95 2.69
C ALA A 204 13.73 9.88 1.27
N GLY A 205 14.91 10.47 1.02
CA GLY A 205 15.59 10.40 -0.26
C GLY A 205 15.95 8.96 -0.65
N GLY A 206 16.53 8.18 0.27
CA GLY A 206 16.84 6.77 0.03
C GLY A 206 15.60 5.92 -0.27
N TYR A 207 14.45 6.25 0.33
CA TYR A 207 13.17 5.61 0.01
C TYR A 207 12.67 6.02 -1.38
N ALA A 208 12.65 7.32 -1.70
CA ALA A 208 12.29 7.81 -3.03
C ALA A 208 13.14 7.14 -4.12
N ARG A 209 14.43 6.85 -3.86
CA ARG A 209 15.32 6.19 -4.84
C ARG A 209 14.85 4.80 -5.20
N ARG A 210 14.38 4.09 -4.19
CA ARG A 210 14.00 2.69 -4.33
C ARG A 210 12.56 2.54 -4.79
N CYS A 211 11.69 3.49 -4.45
CA CYS A 211 10.25 3.29 -4.52
C CYS A 211 9.52 4.24 -5.48
N TYR A 212 10.12 5.38 -5.84
CA TYR A 212 9.52 6.35 -6.76
C TYR A 212 10.23 6.42 -8.12
N GLU A 213 11.50 5.99 -8.21
CA GLU A 213 12.21 5.89 -9.49
C GLU A 213 11.84 4.59 -10.20
N THR A 214 10.71 4.61 -10.92
CA THR A 214 10.44 3.60 -11.93
C THR A 214 11.14 4.00 -13.22
N SER A 215 12.27 3.35 -13.51
CA SER A 215 12.83 3.31 -14.86
C SER A 215 11.82 2.62 -15.77
N ASP A 216 11.29 3.33 -16.77
CA ASP A 216 10.50 2.86 -17.92
C ASP A 216 9.74 1.52 -17.74
N ASP A 217 8.45 1.62 -17.40
CA ASP A 217 7.32 0.68 -17.62
C ASP A 217 7.47 -0.84 -17.36
N SER A 218 8.61 -1.36 -16.91
CA SER A 218 8.86 -2.82 -16.97
C SER A 218 9.49 -3.46 -15.74
N VAL A 219 9.93 -2.70 -14.74
CA VAL A 219 10.47 -3.27 -13.50
C VAL A 219 9.87 -2.54 -12.30
N LEU A 220 8.78 -3.10 -11.79
CA LEU A 220 8.27 -2.73 -10.47
C LEU A 220 9.41 -2.91 -9.45
N PRO A 221 9.67 -1.94 -8.57
CA PRO A 221 10.67 -2.11 -7.52
C PRO A 221 10.36 -3.38 -6.72
N SER A 222 11.39 -4.11 -6.31
CA SER A 222 11.23 -5.34 -5.54
C SER A 222 10.29 -5.08 -4.37
N ALA A 223 9.09 -5.66 -4.42
CA ALA A 223 7.97 -5.31 -3.55
C ALA A 223 8.30 -5.41 -2.04
N SER A 224 9.36 -6.12 -1.68
CA SER A 224 9.84 -6.24 -0.29
C SER A 224 10.35 -4.92 0.29
N ASP A 225 11.04 -4.08 -0.48
CA ASP A 225 11.79 -2.94 0.05
C ASP A 225 10.91 -1.69 0.24
N CYS A 226 9.83 -1.60 -0.55
CA CYS A 226 8.83 -0.53 -0.50
C CYS A 226 7.55 -0.95 0.25
N SER A 227 7.65 -1.99 1.08
CA SER A 227 6.51 -2.58 1.79
C SER A 227 6.25 -1.97 3.17
N PHE A 228 6.90 -0.88 3.56
CA PHE A 228 6.66 -0.25 4.87
C PHE A 228 5.35 0.54 4.89
N PHE A 229 5.17 1.45 3.94
CA PHE A 229 3.96 2.25 3.83
C PHE A 229 2.79 1.46 3.23
N TYR A 230 1.57 1.88 3.55
CA TYR A 230 0.36 1.27 3.00
C TYR A 230 0.36 1.34 1.47
N GLN A 231 0.55 2.54 0.90
CA GLN A 231 0.91 2.70 -0.50
C GLN A 231 2.42 2.93 -0.65
N PRO A 232 3.13 2.14 -1.48
CA PRO A 232 4.57 2.28 -1.64
C PRO A 232 5.04 3.62 -2.19
N ALA A 233 4.22 4.25 -3.05
CA ALA A 233 4.51 5.53 -3.68
C ALA A 233 3.21 6.27 -3.99
N ILE A 234 3.29 7.59 -4.05
CA ILE A 234 2.22 8.48 -4.48
C ILE A 234 2.45 8.80 -5.96
N GLY A 235 1.48 8.48 -6.81
CA GLY A 235 1.57 8.75 -8.24
C GLY A 235 1.58 10.26 -8.52
N PHE A 236 2.31 10.66 -9.57
CA PHE A 236 2.30 12.03 -10.06
C PHE A 236 2.50 12.07 -11.57
N THR A 237 2.06 13.17 -12.18
CA THR A 237 2.23 13.45 -13.60
C THR A 237 3.29 14.54 -13.79
N LYS A 238 4.04 14.45 -14.89
CA LYS A 238 5.02 15.44 -15.31
C LYS A 238 4.49 16.16 -16.54
N THR A 239 4.44 17.49 -16.49
CA THR A 239 4.09 18.35 -17.63
C THR A 239 5.18 19.38 -17.87
N THR A 240 5.51 19.63 -19.14
CA THR A 240 6.59 20.54 -19.52
C THR A 240 6.00 21.69 -20.34
N THR A 241 6.32 22.94 -19.96
CA THR A 241 5.78 24.15 -20.61
C THR A 241 6.88 25.18 -20.88
N TYR A 242 6.90 25.78 -22.08
CA TYR A 242 7.81 26.86 -22.47
C TYR A 242 7.41 28.24 -21.91
N LYS A 243 6.88 28.30 -20.69
CA LYS A 243 6.41 29.52 -20.04
C LYS A 243 7.07 29.67 -18.69
N CYS A 244 7.64 30.84 -18.42
CA CYS A 244 8.15 31.18 -17.09
C CYS A 244 6.96 31.21 -16.10
N PRO A 245 7.03 30.52 -14.94
CA PRO A 245 5.92 30.46 -14.00
C PRO A 245 5.79 31.70 -13.12
N PHE A 246 6.67 32.69 -13.29
CA PHE A 246 6.73 33.92 -12.51
C PHE A 246 6.11 35.11 -13.26
N PRO A 247 5.73 36.20 -12.55
CA PRO A 247 5.16 37.40 -13.17
C PRO A 247 6.08 38.07 -14.20
N ASP A 248 7.38 38.15 -13.94
CA ASP A 248 8.37 38.69 -14.89
C ASP A 248 9.01 37.55 -15.68
N ALA A 249 8.62 37.43 -16.95
CA ALA A 249 9.14 36.40 -17.85
C ALA A 249 10.67 36.47 -18.05
N GLY A 250 11.28 37.63 -17.85
CA GLY A 250 12.72 37.82 -17.96
C GLY A 250 13.53 37.23 -16.79
N VAL A 251 12.87 36.82 -15.71
CA VAL A 251 13.53 36.20 -14.54
C VAL A 251 13.97 34.77 -14.83
N CYS A 252 13.24 34.04 -15.67
CA CYS A 252 13.65 32.72 -16.14
C CYS A 252 14.76 32.81 -17.18
N ALA A 253 15.60 31.78 -17.29
CA ALA A 253 16.64 31.75 -18.32
C ALA A 253 16.02 31.81 -19.74
N PRO A 254 16.66 32.51 -20.70
CA PRO A 254 16.12 32.63 -22.06
C PRO A 254 15.90 31.26 -22.71
N GLY A 255 14.71 31.04 -23.30
CA GLY A 255 14.35 29.77 -23.92
C GLY A 255 14.21 28.59 -22.94
N SER A 256 14.22 28.85 -21.63
CA SER A 256 14.10 27.78 -20.64
C SER A 256 12.68 27.20 -20.58
N LEU A 257 12.68 25.91 -20.29
CA LEU A 257 11.48 25.13 -19.98
C LEU A 257 11.15 25.27 -18.50
N SER A 258 9.85 25.29 -18.20
CA SER A 258 9.34 24.99 -16.86
C SER A 258 8.80 23.57 -16.85
N ILE A 259 8.98 22.89 -15.72
CA ILE A 259 8.47 21.55 -15.49
C ILE A 259 7.53 21.59 -14.29
N THR A 260 6.35 20.99 -14.42
CA THR A 260 5.38 20.87 -13.33
C THR A 260 5.13 19.41 -13.02
N PHE A 261 5.27 19.07 -11.75
CA PHE A 261 4.87 17.79 -11.20
C PHE A 261 3.56 17.96 -10.43
N ASP A 262 2.61 17.05 -10.63
CA ASP A 262 1.29 17.15 -10.01
C ASP A 262 0.78 15.77 -9.61
N THR A 263 0.45 15.60 -8.33
CA THR A 263 -0.12 14.35 -7.81
C THR A 263 -1.56 14.12 -8.26
N GLY A 264 -2.25 15.15 -8.75
CA GLY A 264 -3.72 15.16 -8.78
C GLY A 264 -4.30 15.12 -7.36
N LEU A 265 -5.59 14.78 -7.25
CA LEU A 265 -6.24 14.59 -5.96
C LEU A 265 -5.87 13.22 -5.36
N VAL A 266 -5.27 13.24 -4.19
CA VAL A 266 -4.76 12.07 -3.45
C VAL A 266 -5.55 11.91 -2.16
N ASP A 267 -6.08 10.72 -1.92
CA ASP A 267 -6.75 10.38 -0.66
C ASP A 267 -5.74 10.26 0.49
N ALA A 268 -6.03 10.83 1.66
CA ALA A 268 -5.18 10.76 2.85
C ALA A 268 -4.82 9.31 3.26
N SER A 269 -5.65 8.33 2.91
CA SER A 269 -5.35 6.91 3.12
C SER A 269 -4.15 6.39 2.32
N GLN A 270 -3.76 7.04 1.22
CA GLN A 270 -2.56 6.70 0.46
C GLN A 270 -1.29 7.05 1.22
N ILE A 271 -1.31 8.09 2.04
CA ILE A 271 -0.20 8.44 2.95
C ILE A 271 -0.32 7.72 4.31
N GLY A 272 -1.25 6.78 4.42
CA GLY A 272 -1.42 5.94 5.61
C GLY A 272 -2.39 6.49 6.64
N ILE A 273 -3.22 7.50 6.36
CA ILE A 273 -4.20 7.99 7.34
C ILE A 273 -5.50 7.18 7.23
N ASN A 274 -5.85 6.45 8.29
CA ASN A 274 -7.05 5.63 8.37
C ASN A 274 -8.16 6.36 9.11
N ASP A 275 -9.05 6.99 8.36
CA ASP A 275 -10.20 7.69 8.93
C ASP A 275 -11.41 7.64 7.99
N ALA A 276 -12.61 7.71 8.58
CA ALA A 276 -13.86 7.65 7.85
C ALA A 276 -14.11 8.88 6.97
N THR A 277 -13.57 10.05 7.35
CA THR A 277 -13.81 11.28 6.59
C THR A 277 -13.03 11.31 5.28
N ARG A 278 -11.87 10.64 5.15
CA ARG A 278 -11.13 10.53 3.88
C ARG A 278 -10.87 11.87 3.18
N HIS A 279 -10.31 12.83 3.91
CA HIS A 279 -9.85 14.10 3.35
C HIS A 279 -8.82 13.87 2.22
N MET A 280 -8.74 14.85 1.32
CA MET A 280 -7.89 14.76 0.14
C MET A 280 -6.84 15.86 0.07
N PHE A 281 -5.75 15.45 -0.53
CA PHE A 281 -4.57 16.14 -1.00
C PHE A 281 -4.50 16.62 -2.44
N ARG A 282 -3.93 17.76 -2.79
CA ARG A 282 -3.20 17.89 -4.06
C ARG A 282 -1.91 18.63 -3.83
N ARG A 283 -0.83 18.09 -4.39
CA ARG A 283 0.49 18.69 -4.34
C ARG A 283 1.01 18.88 -5.75
N SER A 284 1.46 20.09 -6.03
CA SER A 284 2.07 20.42 -7.30
C SER A 284 3.34 21.25 -7.09
N THR A 285 4.37 20.96 -7.88
CA THR A 285 5.62 21.73 -7.86
C THR A 285 6.01 22.12 -9.28
N THR A 286 6.22 23.41 -9.53
CA THR A 286 6.68 23.93 -10.82
C THR A 286 8.10 24.49 -10.69
N CYS A 287 9.06 23.92 -11.42
CA CYS A 287 10.46 24.36 -11.40
C CYS A 287 10.90 24.99 -12.74
N ALA A 288 11.77 25.99 -12.68
CA ALA A 288 12.38 26.62 -13.85
C ALA A 288 13.80 27.16 -13.53
N PRO A 289 14.78 26.98 -14.45
CA PRO A 289 16.08 27.65 -14.36
C PRO A 289 15.95 29.17 -14.43
N LEU A 290 16.67 29.92 -13.60
CA LEU A 290 16.64 31.38 -13.61
C LEU A 290 17.76 32.00 -14.46
N SER A 291 17.49 33.19 -14.99
CA SER A 291 18.42 33.96 -15.81
C SER A 291 19.56 34.51 -14.98
N ILE A 292 20.79 34.28 -15.43
CA ILE A 292 22.01 34.83 -14.81
C ILE A 292 22.55 36.06 -15.56
N GLU A 293 21.67 36.76 -16.27
CA GLU A 293 22.01 38.02 -16.94
C GLU A 293 22.41 39.12 -15.93
N SER A 294 23.04 40.18 -16.43
CA SER A 294 23.61 41.27 -15.64
C SER A 294 22.60 41.98 -14.71
N ARG A 295 21.30 41.89 -15.01
CA ARG A 295 20.23 42.40 -14.13
C ARG A 295 20.10 41.62 -12.82
N PHE A 296 20.42 40.33 -12.82
CA PHE A 296 20.24 39.43 -11.66
C PHE A 296 21.56 39.01 -11.01
N VAL A 297 22.66 39.08 -11.76
CA VAL A 297 23.99 38.73 -11.25
C VAL A 297 24.95 39.86 -11.51
N ARG A 298 25.39 40.52 -10.43
CA ARG A 298 26.44 41.53 -10.46
C ARG A 298 27.77 40.91 -10.07
N ASN A 299 28.87 41.45 -10.58
CA ASN A 299 30.21 41.06 -10.19
C ASN A 299 31.02 42.25 -9.69
N GLU A 300 31.89 41.98 -8.72
CA GLU A 300 32.84 42.95 -8.17
C GLU A 300 34.23 42.31 -8.12
N VAL A 301 35.24 42.98 -8.66
CA VAL A 301 36.62 42.48 -8.64
C VAL A 301 37.41 43.24 -7.59
N LYS A 302 37.90 42.54 -6.57
CA LYS A 302 38.76 43.08 -5.50
C LYS A 302 40.02 42.25 -5.41
N ASN A 303 41.20 42.88 -5.48
CA ASN A 303 42.52 42.21 -5.39
C ASN A 303 42.66 41.00 -6.34
N GLY A 304 42.15 41.11 -7.58
CA GLY A 304 42.19 40.03 -8.57
C GLY A 304 41.22 38.88 -8.34
N THR A 305 40.38 38.94 -7.29
CA THR A 305 39.34 37.95 -7.02
C THR A 305 37.96 38.54 -7.34
N THR A 306 37.20 37.85 -8.17
CA THR A 306 35.83 38.24 -8.53
C THR A 306 34.85 37.67 -7.52
N THR A 307 33.98 38.51 -6.98
CA THR A 307 32.80 38.12 -6.20
C THR A 307 31.55 38.34 -7.05
N PHE A 308 30.68 37.33 -7.12
CA PHE A 308 29.38 37.39 -7.77
C PHE A 308 28.29 37.57 -6.71
N TYR A 309 27.42 38.54 -6.91
CA TYR A 309 26.23 38.79 -6.07
C TYR A 309 24.98 38.45 -6.89
N TYR A 310 24.07 37.70 -6.28
CA TYR A 310 22.85 37.20 -6.91
C TYR A 310 21.64 37.94 -6.32
N ASP A 311 21.08 38.87 -7.10
CA ASP A 311 20.07 39.83 -6.68
C ASP A 311 18.63 39.32 -6.93
N TYR A 312 18.30 38.12 -6.44
CA TYR A 312 16.95 37.54 -6.54
C TYR A 312 16.03 37.92 -5.37
N GLY A 313 16.52 38.71 -4.43
CA GLY A 313 15.79 39.10 -3.23
C GLY A 313 16.68 39.76 -2.19
N HIS A 314 16.07 40.07 -1.05
CA HIS A 314 16.73 40.72 0.08
C HIS A 314 16.65 39.82 1.32
N ARG A 315 17.68 39.90 2.16
CA ARG A 315 17.77 39.12 3.40
C ARG A 315 17.45 39.99 4.60
N ALA A 316 16.95 39.36 5.67
CA ALA A 316 16.62 40.04 6.93
C ALA A 316 17.85 40.66 7.63
N ASP A 317 19.06 40.21 7.32
CA ASP A 317 20.32 40.78 7.82
C ASP A 317 20.74 42.08 7.12
N GLY A 318 19.91 42.61 6.23
CA GLY A 318 20.15 43.86 5.50
C GLY A 318 20.95 43.70 4.21
N ALA A 319 21.35 42.47 3.85
CA ALA A 319 21.99 42.24 2.56
C ALA A 319 20.98 42.47 1.42
N ASN A 320 21.37 43.31 0.46
CA ASN A 320 20.56 43.66 -0.71
C ASN A 320 20.65 42.62 -1.85
N TYR A 321 21.19 41.44 -1.58
CA TYR A 321 21.33 40.31 -2.49
C TYR A 321 20.92 39.02 -1.76
N THR A 322 20.52 37.99 -2.51
CA THR A 322 20.14 36.69 -1.95
C THR A 322 21.37 35.88 -1.56
N PHE A 323 22.31 35.73 -2.49
CA PHE A 323 23.47 34.87 -2.36
C PHE A 323 24.71 35.56 -2.95
N SER A 324 25.89 35.19 -2.45
CA SER A 324 27.15 35.65 -3.02
C SER A 324 28.19 34.53 -3.04
N SER A 325 29.02 34.50 -4.07
CA SER A 325 30.15 33.58 -4.18
C SER A 325 31.41 34.32 -4.61
N THR A 326 32.56 33.91 -4.07
CA THR A 326 33.85 34.57 -4.34
C THR A 326 34.83 33.57 -4.93
N GLY A 327 35.53 33.99 -5.99
CA GLY A 327 36.50 33.18 -6.72
C GLY A 327 35.88 32.25 -7.76
N ASN A 328 36.71 31.46 -8.43
CA ASN A 328 36.26 30.43 -9.36
C ASN A 328 35.98 29.12 -8.58
N PRO A 329 34.74 28.61 -8.55
CA PRO A 329 34.42 27.34 -7.89
C PRO A 329 35.24 26.16 -8.38
N PHE A 330 35.74 26.22 -9.63
CA PHE A 330 36.61 25.20 -10.20
C PHE A 330 37.98 25.10 -9.49
N ASN A 331 38.44 26.18 -8.84
CA ASN A 331 39.70 26.19 -8.10
C ASN A 331 39.57 25.61 -6.68
N MET A 332 38.34 25.30 -6.23
CA MET A 332 38.12 24.69 -4.91
C MET A 332 38.45 23.21 -4.97
N LEU A 333 39.44 22.74 -4.20
CA LEU A 333 39.93 21.35 -4.20
C LEU A 333 38.97 20.33 -3.56
N ALA A 334 37.67 20.61 -3.52
CA ALA A 334 36.64 19.74 -2.99
C ALA A 334 35.74 19.28 -4.14
N PRO A 335 35.96 18.09 -4.72
CA PRO A 335 35.20 17.65 -5.88
C PRO A 335 33.79 17.21 -5.50
N ALA A 336 32.84 18.15 -5.61
CA ALA A 336 31.46 17.96 -5.21
C ALA A 336 30.55 19.00 -5.88
N TYR A 337 29.25 18.81 -5.77
CA TYR A 337 28.28 19.85 -6.02
C TYR A 337 28.06 20.67 -4.76
N ARG A 338 28.20 21.98 -4.88
CA ARG A 338 27.81 22.93 -3.83
C ARG A 338 26.41 23.44 -4.11
N VAL A 339 25.56 23.36 -3.10
CA VAL A 339 24.18 23.84 -3.13
C VAL A 339 23.99 24.84 -1.98
N SER A 340 23.35 25.97 -2.28
CA SER A 340 22.76 26.87 -1.28
C SER A 340 21.27 26.96 -1.57
N ALA A 341 20.43 26.83 -0.55
CA ALA A 341 18.99 26.90 -0.70
C ALA A 341 18.41 28.07 0.10
N TYR A 342 17.39 28.71 -0.45
CA TYR A 342 16.58 29.73 0.20
C TYR A 342 15.11 29.40 -0.06
N SER A 343 14.24 29.72 0.88
CA SER A 343 12.80 29.50 0.72
C SER A 343 11.99 30.66 1.26
N THR A 344 10.77 30.81 0.74
CA THR A 344 9.69 31.51 1.43
C THR A 344 8.86 30.49 2.19
N SER A 345 8.30 30.87 3.32
CA SER A 345 7.40 30.02 4.10
C SER A 345 5.94 30.32 3.79
N TRP A 346 5.05 29.58 4.44
CA TRP A 346 3.61 29.86 4.45
C TRP A 346 3.27 31.16 5.21
N TYR A 347 4.21 31.69 5.99
CA TYR A 347 4.06 32.86 6.86
C TYR A 347 5.17 33.89 6.52
N PRO A 348 4.99 34.70 5.47
CA PRO A 348 6.04 35.55 4.91
C PRO A 348 6.65 36.57 5.89
N GLU A 349 5.95 36.88 6.98
CA GLU A 349 6.43 37.73 8.07
C GLU A 349 7.67 37.16 8.77
N PHE A 350 7.84 35.84 8.80
CA PHE A 350 8.97 35.15 9.42
C PHE A 350 10.07 34.77 8.44
N ASP A 351 9.90 35.09 7.14
CA ASP A 351 10.87 34.72 6.12
C ASP A 351 12.18 35.48 6.29
N TYR A 352 13.28 34.72 6.42
CA TYR A 352 14.63 35.27 6.41
C TYR A 352 15.01 35.93 5.07
N TRP A 353 14.38 35.48 3.98
CA TRP A 353 14.65 35.92 2.63
C TRP A 353 13.35 36.29 1.91
N ARG A 354 13.33 37.45 1.25
CA ARG A 354 12.18 37.94 0.49
C ARG A 354 12.54 38.08 -0.99
N PRO A 355 11.81 37.42 -1.91
CA PRO A 355 12.10 37.48 -3.34
C PRO A 355 11.84 38.88 -3.91
N ILE A 356 12.48 39.19 -5.03
CA ILE A 356 12.14 40.37 -5.83
C ILE A 356 10.70 40.27 -6.37
N PRO A 357 10.02 41.39 -6.68
CA PRO A 357 8.64 41.37 -7.19
C PRO A 357 8.44 40.49 -8.43
N GLY A 358 9.44 40.41 -9.32
CA GLY A 358 9.39 39.58 -10.52
C GLY A 358 9.48 38.07 -10.27
N LEU A 359 9.90 37.64 -9.06
CA LEU A 359 10.07 36.25 -8.64
C LEU A 359 9.05 35.86 -7.55
N THR A 360 8.10 36.73 -7.21
CA THR A 360 7.13 36.44 -6.14
C THR A 360 6.23 35.26 -6.55
N PRO A 361 6.09 34.21 -5.71
CA PRO A 361 5.24 33.08 -6.02
C PRO A 361 3.75 33.48 -5.98
N PRO A 362 2.86 32.74 -6.67
CA PRO A 362 1.42 32.91 -6.52
C PRO A 362 0.94 32.86 -5.06
N ALA A 363 -0.18 33.52 -4.76
CA ALA A 363 -0.76 33.47 -3.42
C ALA A 363 -1.07 32.03 -2.98
N GLY A 364 -0.75 31.68 -1.73
CA GLY A 364 -0.96 30.33 -1.20
C GLY A 364 0.05 29.30 -1.71
N SER A 365 1.22 29.74 -2.20
CA SER A 365 2.32 28.86 -2.60
C SER A 365 3.65 29.33 -2.01
N THR A 366 4.62 28.42 -1.90
CA THR A 366 5.98 28.73 -1.41
C THR A 366 6.99 28.66 -2.54
N LEU A 367 8.05 29.44 -2.44
CA LEU A 367 9.15 29.45 -3.39
C LEU A 367 10.40 28.85 -2.75
N THR A 368 11.05 27.95 -3.47
CA THR A 368 12.41 27.47 -3.17
C THR A 368 13.37 27.97 -4.25
N LEU A 369 14.51 28.55 -3.86
CA LEU A 369 15.59 28.96 -4.75
C LEU A 369 16.88 28.21 -4.41
N LEU A 370 17.42 27.49 -5.39
CA LEU A 370 18.63 26.68 -5.28
C LEU A 370 19.75 27.27 -6.12
N PHE A 371 20.91 27.51 -5.51
CA PHE A 371 22.13 27.90 -6.21
C PHE A 371 23.06 26.70 -6.31
N ILE A 372 23.27 26.19 -7.53
CA ILE A 372 24.02 24.95 -7.76
C ILE A 372 25.30 25.25 -8.52
N SER A 373 26.43 24.68 -8.08
CA SER A 373 27.66 24.69 -8.87
C SER A 373 28.48 23.43 -8.65
N ALA A 374 29.04 22.90 -9.73
CA ALA A 374 30.13 21.93 -9.69
C ALA A 374 31.40 22.60 -9.14
N LEU A 375 32.08 21.93 -8.22
CA LEU A 375 33.38 22.31 -7.68
C LEU A 375 34.44 21.33 -8.22
N HIS A 376 35.39 21.81 -9.02
CA HIS A 376 36.53 21.01 -9.51
C HIS A 376 36.15 19.64 -10.10
N LEU A 377 35.13 19.62 -10.98
CA LEU A 377 34.64 18.41 -11.65
C LEU A 377 34.91 18.43 -13.15
N TYR A 378 35.38 17.29 -13.66
CA TYR A 378 35.51 16.97 -15.08
C TYR A 378 34.47 15.93 -15.49
N TYR A 379 33.89 16.06 -16.67
CA TYR A 379 32.85 15.20 -17.21
C TYR A 379 33.36 14.44 -18.44
N VAL A 380 32.89 13.20 -18.59
CA VAL A 380 33.24 12.35 -19.75
C VAL A 380 32.60 12.88 -21.05
N HIS A 381 31.47 13.58 -20.96
CA HIS A 381 30.74 14.14 -22.09
C HIS A 381 30.37 15.60 -21.84
N ALA A 382 30.22 16.37 -22.92
CA ALA A 382 29.65 17.70 -22.87
C ALA A 382 28.18 17.63 -22.42
N SER A 383 27.69 18.70 -21.80
CA SER A 383 26.29 18.86 -21.43
C SER A 383 25.86 20.31 -21.65
N SER A 384 24.74 20.48 -22.34
CA SER A 384 24.08 21.76 -22.59
C SER A 384 23.00 22.08 -21.54
N ASP A 385 22.93 21.29 -20.46
CA ASP A 385 21.96 21.47 -19.38
C ASP A 385 22.10 22.85 -18.73
N PRO A 386 21.05 23.66 -18.57
CA PRO A 386 21.14 25.03 -18.06
C PRO A 386 21.69 25.15 -16.63
N ILE A 387 21.61 24.08 -15.83
CA ILE A 387 22.10 24.02 -14.44
C ILE A 387 23.43 23.24 -14.36
N PHE A 388 23.54 22.12 -15.06
CA PHE A 388 24.66 21.18 -15.00
C PHE A 388 25.57 21.26 -16.25
N ILE A 389 25.92 22.48 -16.63
CA ILE A 389 26.72 22.76 -17.84
C ILE A 389 28.11 22.11 -17.76
N ALA A 390 28.51 21.46 -18.85
CA ALA A 390 29.87 21.03 -19.12
C ALA A 390 30.22 21.36 -20.59
N ASP A 391 30.77 22.54 -20.82
CA ASP A 391 30.91 23.17 -22.13
C ASP A 391 32.36 23.34 -22.60
N GLU A 392 33.32 23.42 -21.68
CA GLU A 392 34.72 23.66 -22.02
C GLU A 392 35.51 22.37 -22.11
N LYS A 393 36.24 22.22 -23.22
CA LYS A 393 37.04 21.04 -23.53
C LYS A 393 38.43 21.15 -22.91
N ARG A 394 38.89 20.10 -22.22
CA ARG A 394 40.27 19.96 -21.74
C ARG A 394 40.83 18.60 -22.14
N ILE A 395 42.04 18.56 -22.70
CA ILE A 395 42.76 17.33 -23.02
C ILE A 395 43.96 17.27 -22.08
N PHE A 396 44.10 16.18 -21.31
CA PHE A 396 45.28 15.95 -20.48
C PHE A 396 46.42 15.34 -21.31
N GLU A 397 47.65 15.58 -20.88
CA GLU A 397 48.83 15.03 -21.55
C GLU A 397 48.78 13.50 -21.55
N GLY A 398 48.94 12.90 -22.73
CA GLY A 398 48.85 11.44 -22.91
C GLY A 398 47.45 10.89 -23.18
N GLU A 399 46.39 11.71 -23.14
CA GLU A 399 45.03 11.29 -23.45
C GLU A 399 44.56 11.74 -24.84
N THR A 400 43.77 10.89 -25.52
CA THR A 400 43.18 11.20 -26.83
C THR A 400 41.76 11.73 -26.73
N LYS A 401 41.07 11.42 -25.62
CA LYS A 401 39.69 11.84 -25.38
C LYS A 401 39.69 13.09 -24.50
N PRO A 402 38.88 14.10 -24.83
CA PRO A 402 38.73 15.25 -23.97
C PRO A 402 37.87 14.94 -22.74
N TRP A 403 38.16 15.69 -21.69
CA TRP A 403 37.25 15.94 -20.58
C TRP A 403 36.53 17.26 -20.79
N TRP A 404 35.37 17.37 -20.17
CA TRP A 404 34.56 18.58 -20.19
C TRP A 404 34.47 19.18 -18.81
N TYR A 405 34.39 20.49 -18.68
CA TYR A 405 34.15 21.13 -17.40
C TYR A 405 33.35 22.40 -17.58
N LYS A 406 32.84 22.93 -16.47
CA LYS A 406 32.08 24.18 -16.44
C LYS A 406 33.01 25.36 -16.63
N SER A 407 32.89 26.07 -17.76
CA SER A 407 33.68 27.27 -18.07
C SER A 407 33.33 28.46 -17.17
N ASP A 408 32.04 28.65 -16.93
CA ASP A 408 31.48 29.80 -16.23
C ASP A 408 31.57 29.63 -14.71
N PRO A 409 32.25 30.52 -13.97
CA PRO A 409 32.39 30.40 -12.52
C PRO A 409 31.09 30.68 -11.75
N ARG A 410 30.02 31.17 -12.40
CA ARG A 410 28.77 31.52 -11.72
C ARG A 410 27.97 30.27 -11.34
N PHE A 411 27.41 30.26 -10.14
CA PHE A 411 26.35 29.33 -9.72
C PHE A 411 25.13 29.46 -10.63
N ARG A 412 24.46 28.32 -10.85
CA ARG A 412 23.25 28.22 -11.65
C ARG A 412 22.02 28.17 -10.72
N PRO A 413 21.14 29.19 -10.78
CA PRO A 413 19.94 29.25 -9.97
C PRO A 413 18.80 28.42 -10.57
N LEU A 414 18.16 27.60 -9.75
CA LEU A 414 16.93 26.87 -10.06
C LEU A 414 15.85 27.28 -9.06
N ALA A 415 14.70 27.73 -9.55
CA ALA A 415 13.57 28.10 -8.70
C ALA A 415 12.44 27.08 -8.83
N CYS A 416 11.80 26.74 -7.72
CA CYS A 416 10.65 25.84 -7.66
C CYS A 416 9.52 26.47 -6.83
N ILE A 417 8.31 26.48 -7.37
CA ILE A 417 7.09 26.90 -6.69
C ILE A 417 6.39 25.64 -6.21
N ASP A 418 6.20 25.50 -4.90
CA ASP A 418 5.43 24.44 -4.27
C ASP A 418 4.04 24.95 -3.90
N ASN A 419 3.01 24.21 -4.30
CA ASN A 419 1.63 24.52 -4.00
C ASN A 419 0.93 23.30 -3.42
N HIS A 420 0.20 23.54 -2.32
CA HIS A 420 -0.51 22.52 -1.57
C HIS A 420 -1.97 22.93 -1.44
N GLN A 421 -2.85 22.03 -1.88
CA GLN A 421 -4.28 22.16 -1.74
C GLN A 421 -4.78 21.03 -0.85
N LEU A 422 -5.63 21.38 0.09
CA LEU A 422 -6.28 20.44 0.98
C LEU A 422 -7.77 20.50 0.68
N CYS A 423 -8.41 19.35 0.52
CA CYS A 423 -9.77 19.25 0.03
C CYS A 423 -10.64 18.46 1.00
N SER A 424 -11.92 18.81 1.01
CA SER A 424 -12.98 18.07 1.67
C SER A 424 -13.13 16.66 1.09
N PRO A 425 -13.77 15.75 1.83
CA PRO A 425 -13.99 14.36 1.40
C PRO A 425 -14.70 14.20 0.05
N ASP A 426 -15.58 15.14 -0.29
CA ASP A 426 -16.35 15.16 -1.52
C ASP A 426 -15.57 15.77 -2.71
N SER A 427 -14.33 16.21 -2.48
CA SER A 427 -13.47 16.90 -3.46
C SER A 427 -14.05 18.23 -3.99
N GLN A 428 -15.17 18.73 -3.45
CA GLN A 428 -15.82 19.94 -3.97
C GLN A 428 -15.23 21.22 -3.38
N THR A 429 -14.76 21.16 -2.13
CA THR A 429 -14.22 22.33 -1.43
C THR A 429 -12.74 22.10 -1.16
N CYS A 430 -11.89 22.92 -1.77
CA CYS A 430 -10.46 22.89 -1.55
C CYS A 430 -9.97 24.24 -1.00
N TRP A 431 -8.99 24.17 -0.12
CA TRP A 431 -8.40 25.31 0.55
C TRP A 431 -6.88 25.25 0.38
N PRO A 432 -6.20 26.41 0.22
CA PRO A 432 -4.76 26.47 0.29
C PRO A 432 -4.27 26.13 1.71
N MET A 433 -2.96 25.90 1.82
CA MET A 433 -2.32 25.58 3.10
C MET A 433 -2.48 26.69 4.14
N THR A 434 -2.55 27.95 3.69
CA THR A 434 -2.57 29.17 4.52
C THR A 434 -3.96 29.59 5.00
N ASP A 435 -5.03 29.05 4.43
CA ASP A 435 -6.39 29.52 4.77
C ASP A 435 -6.82 29.06 6.16
N VAL A 436 -7.34 30.01 6.94
CA VAL A 436 -7.98 29.80 8.24
C VAL A 436 -9.32 29.11 8.01
N ARG A 437 -9.46 27.89 8.53
CA ARG A 437 -10.52 26.95 8.14
C ARG A 437 -11.77 26.98 9.01
N PRO A 438 -12.85 26.29 8.56
CA PRO A 438 -14.00 26.00 9.40
C PRO A 438 -13.60 25.31 10.70
N GLU A 439 -14.26 25.71 11.79
CA GLU A 439 -14.08 25.15 13.12
C GLU A 439 -14.42 23.64 13.13
N ASN A 440 -13.72 22.87 13.98
CA ASN A 440 -13.98 21.45 14.26
C ASN A 440 -13.66 20.44 13.14
N LEU A 441 -12.51 20.58 12.48
CA LEU A 441 -12.00 19.55 11.58
C LEU A 441 -11.48 18.31 12.34
N PRO A 442 -11.61 17.10 11.77
CA PRO A 442 -11.21 15.87 12.47
C PRO A 442 -9.68 15.76 12.62
N PRO A 443 -9.18 14.99 13.59
CA PRO A 443 -7.74 14.76 13.78
C PRO A 443 -7.02 14.22 12.54
N SER A 444 -7.70 13.42 11.70
CA SER A 444 -7.16 12.88 10.45
C SER A 444 -6.78 13.96 9.44
N TYR A 445 -7.57 15.02 9.39
CA TYR A 445 -7.31 16.18 8.56
C TYR A 445 -6.05 16.92 9.04
N TRP A 446 -5.89 17.08 10.36
CA TRP A 446 -4.70 17.72 10.93
C TRP A 446 -3.44 16.89 10.75
N LEU A 447 -3.51 15.57 10.92
CA LEU A 447 -2.39 14.67 10.60
C LEU A 447 -1.95 14.83 9.15
N MET A 448 -2.89 14.91 8.21
CA MET A 448 -2.61 15.15 6.79
C MET A 448 -1.95 16.52 6.58
N LYS A 449 -2.51 17.59 7.16
CA LYS A 449 -1.96 18.95 7.04
C LYS A 449 -0.53 18.99 7.59
N LEU A 450 -0.30 18.54 8.81
CA LEU A 450 1.01 18.58 9.47
C LEU A 450 2.06 17.77 8.69
N ALA A 451 1.67 16.61 8.13
CA ALA A 451 2.56 15.82 7.27
C ALA A 451 2.93 16.50 5.93
N LEU A 452 2.18 17.51 5.50
CA LEU A 452 2.43 18.28 4.29
C LEU A 452 3.24 19.56 4.53
N GLU A 453 3.32 20.03 5.78
CA GLU A 453 3.94 21.32 6.11
C GLU A 453 5.43 21.37 5.72
N GLN A 454 6.16 20.26 5.93
CA GLN A 454 7.58 20.13 5.61
C GLN A 454 7.85 19.33 4.32
N SER A 455 6.92 19.40 3.36
CA SER A 455 7.00 18.62 2.13
C SER A 455 7.27 19.46 0.89
N ASN A 456 8.00 20.58 0.97
CA ASN A 456 8.36 21.38 -0.21
C ASN A 456 9.75 20.95 -0.78
N ILE A 457 10.20 21.59 -1.86
CA ILE A 457 11.53 21.28 -2.44
C ILE A 457 12.68 21.68 -1.52
N TYR A 458 12.54 22.76 -0.75
CA TYR A 458 13.54 23.19 0.22
C TYR A 458 13.79 22.12 1.28
N ASP A 459 12.73 21.53 1.81
CA ASP A 459 12.79 20.44 2.79
C ASP A 459 13.42 19.16 2.21
N SER A 460 13.28 18.93 0.91
CA SER A 460 13.92 17.79 0.22
C SER A 460 15.43 17.92 0.01
N ILE A 461 16.02 19.10 0.26
CA ILE A 461 17.42 19.38 -0.08
C ILE A 461 18.23 20.03 1.03
N MET A 462 17.62 20.77 1.98
CA MET A 462 18.37 21.64 2.89
C MET A 462 19.33 20.89 3.82
N GLY A 463 18.95 19.73 4.36
CA GLY A 463 19.80 18.93 5.25
C GLY A 463 20.84 18.06 4.54
N ARG A 464 20.67 17.77 3.24
CA ARG A 464 21.64 16.99 2.42
C ARG A 464 22.48 17.83 1.48
N LEU A 465 22.02 19.01 1.08
CA LEU A 465 22.62 19.92 0.11
C LEU A 465 23.05 19.18 -1.17
N GLY A 466 24.32 19.29 -1.58
CA GLY A 466 24.82 18.62 -2.78
C GLY A 466 24.64 17.10 -2.77
N SER A 467 24.59 16.46 -1.60
CA SER A 467 24.36 15.01 -1.50
C SER A 467 22.91 14.57 -1.77
N ALA A 468 21.98 15.51 -1.94
CA ALA A 468 20.63 15.23 -2.41
C ALA A 468 20.51 15.10 -3.94
N LEU A 469 21.50 15.59 -4.69
CA LEU A 469 21.48 15.58 -6.15
C LEU A 469 21.87 14.21 -6.73
N ILE A 470 21.17 13.77 -7.77
CA ILE A 470 21.54 12.61 -8.60
C ILE A 470 22.95 12.79 -9.18
N ALA A 471 23.28 14.01 -9.61
CA ALA A 471 24.57 14.37 -10.17
C ALA A 471 25.72 14.02 -9.21
N GLN A 472 25.52 14.20 -7.91
CA GLN A 472 26.51 13.90 -6.89
C GLN A 472 26.77 12.39 -6.75
N GLU A 473 25.78 11.54 -7.01
CA GLU A 473 25.93 10.07 -7.01
C GLU A 473 26.83 9.58 -8.16
N LYS A 474 27.03 10.41 -9.19
CA LYS A 474 27.88 10.11 -10.37
C LYS A 474 29.32 10.59 -10.24
N VAL A 475 29.67 11.28 -9.15
CA VAL A 475 31.00 11.85 -8.91
C VAL A 475 31.91 10.80 -8.26
N ILE A 476 33.10 10.62 -8.83
CA ILE A 476 34.19 9.83 -8.26
C ILE A 476 35.48 10.65 -8.37
N GLN A 477 36.09 10.94 -7.22
CA GLN A 477 37.20 11.89 -7.14
C GLN A 477 36.81 13.19 -7.86
N SER A 478 37.63 13.72 -8.77
CA SER A 478 37.37 14.94 -9.55
C SER A 478 36.71 14.69 -10.90
N THR A 479 36.14 13.50 -11.12
CA THR A 479 35.48 13.14 -12.38
C THR A 479 34.03 12.75 -12.16
N SER A 480 33.20 12.96 -13.18
CA SER A 480 31.79 12.59 -13.20
C SER A 480 31.46 11.90 -14.52
N ALA A 481 30.51 10.96 -14.47
CA ALA A 481 29.89 10.46 -15.69
C ALA A 481 29.23 11.61 -16.47
N GLY A 482 29.01 11.40 -17.78
CA GLY A 482 28.26 12.35 -18.60
C GLY A 482 26.84 12.55 -18.07
N LEU A 483 26.39 13.80 -18.11
CA LEU A 483 25.02 14.19 -17.73
C LEU A 483 24.23 14.52 -18.99
N PRO A 484 22.96 14.07 -19.11
CA PRO A 484 22.13 14.42 -20.25
C PRO A 484 21.79 15.92 -20.25
N ASP A 485 21.37 16.46 -21.39
CA ASP A 485 21.05 17.90 -21.54
C ASP A 485 19.81 18.35 -20.75
N ASN A 486 18.99 17.40 -20.27
CA ASN A 486 17.82 17.64 -19.43
C ASN A 486 17.99 17.12 -17.99
N HIS A 487 19.24 17.02 -17.51
CA HIS A 487 19.54 16.49 -16.18
C HIS A 487 18.84 17.25 -15.05
N TRP A 488 18.71 18.57 -15.15
CA TRP A 488 18.01 19.40 -14.17
C TRP A 488 16.53 18.99 -13.98
N GLU A 489 15.89 18.46 -15.03
CA GLU A 489 14.51 17.94 -14.93
C GLU A 489 14.46 16.65 -14.11
N LEU A 490 15.48 15.81 -14.25
CA LEU A 490 15.62 14.58 -13.47
C LEU A 490 15.85 14.91 -11.99
N GLU A 491 16.66 15.93 -11.71
CA GLU A 491 16.89 16.44 -10.36
C GLU A 491 15.62 17.03 -9.74
N ALA A 492 14.87 17.83 -10.50
CA ALA A 492 13.60 18.37 -10.03
C ALA A 492 12.58 17.25 -9.73
N ALA A 493 12.48 16.24 -10.60
CA ALA A 493 11.61 15.08 -10.39
C ALA A 493 12.02 14.29 -9.14
N ARG A 494 13.33 14.17 -8.91
CA ARG A 494 13.91 13.49 -7.75
C ARG A 494 13.59 14.18 -6.44
N LEU A 495 13.74 15.50 -6.40
CA LEU A 495 13.44 16.32 -5.23
C LEU A 495 11.93 16.32 -4.94
N PHE A 496 11.09 16.30 -5.97
CA PHE A 496 9.66 16.14 -5.85
C PHE A 496 9.26 14.76 -5.28
N ALA A 497 9.82 13.68 -5.82
CA ALA A 497 9.62 12.33 -5.30
C ALA A 497 10.10 12.18 -3.84
N THR A 498 11.24 12.80 -3.51
CA THR A 498 11.79 12.81 -2.14
C THR A 498 10.83 13.50 -1.17
N SER A 499 10.21 14.60 -1.58
CA SER A 499 9.26 15.31 -0.75
C SER A 499 7.93 14.56 -0.63
N LEU A 500 7.52 13.78 -1.64
CA LEU A 500 6.38 12.86 -1.51
C LEU A 500 6.65 11.73 -0.51
N ALA A 501 7.85 11.14 -0.54
CA ALA A 501 8.27 10.17 0.46
C ALA A 501 8.33 10.80 1.86
N ARG A 502 8.75 12.07 1.96
CA ARG A 502 8.77 12.82 3.21
C ARG A 502 7.38 12.95 3.81
N ILE A 503 6.33 13.23 3.04
CA ILE A 503 4.93 13.25 3.55
C ILE A 503 4.57 11.95 4.26
N GLN A 504 4.93 10.80 3.68
CA GLN A 504 4.64 9.50 4.27
C GLN A 504 5.44 9.27 5.57
N PHE A 505 6.71 9.68 5.59
CA PHE A 505 7.54 9.62 6.80
C PHE A 505 7.09 10.60 7.88
N ASP A 506 6.64 11.79 7.53
CA ASP A 506 6.18 12.80 8.47
C ASP A 506 4.85 12.36 9.10
N ALA A 507 3.93 11.80 8.32
CA ALA A 507 2.72 11.17 8.86
C ALA A 507 3.04 10.04 9.85
N TRP A 508 4.03 9.20 9.54
CA TRP A 508 4.51 8.16 10.45
C TRP A 508 5.23 8.74 11.69
N SER A 509 6.08 9.74 11.50
CA SER A 509 6.82 10.44 12.56
C SER A 509 5.86 11.03 13.59
N ILE A 510 4.82 11.73 13.10
CA ILE A 510 3.78 12.32 13.95
C ILE A 510 3.00 11.22 14.69
N ALA A 511 2.55 10.18 13.99
CA ALA A 511 1.78 9.11 14.60
C ALA A 511 2.58 8.26 15.60
N SER A 512 3.89 8.16 15.42
CA SER A 512 4.79 7.44 16.33
C SER A 512 5.32 8.30 17.47
N GLY A 513 5.29 9.63 17.34
CA GLY A 513 6.02 10.56 18.21
C GLY A 513 7.52 10.39 18.06
N GLU A 514 8.00 10.23 16.82
CA GLU A 514 9.43 10.25 16.53
C GLU A 514 10.02 11.53 17.12
N ASP A 515 11.09 11.36 17.90
CA ASP A 515 11.83 12.38 18.65
C ASP A 515 11.33 12.83 20.02
N ARG A 516 10.21 12.28 20.53
CA ARG A 516 9.74 12.58 21.89
C ARG A 516 10.77 12.38 23.01
N ASP A 517 11.65 11.39 22.84
CA ASP A 517 12.63 10.97 23.85
C ASP A 517 14.00 11.65 23.62
N GLN A 518 14.07 12.65 22.72
CA GLN A 518 15.30 13.34 22.38
C GLN A 518 15.46 14.62 23.21
N GLU A 519 16.70 14.88 23.62
CA GLU A 519 17.03 16.08 24.37
C GLU A 519 16.72 17.34 23.55
N GLY A 520 15.99 18.27 24.16
CA GLY A 520 15.64 19.55 23.53
C GLY A 520 14.44 19.49 22.59
N TYR A 521 13.74 18.36 22.48
CA TYR A 521 12.52 18.28 21.69
C TYR A 521 11.29 18.52 22.58
N VAL A 522 10.33 19.29 22.06
CA VAL A 522 9.07 19.62 22.72
C VAL A 522 7.89 19.30 21.79
N ASP A 523 6.74 19.02 22.38
CA ASP A 523 5.52 18.75 21.62
C ASP A 523 4.86 20.09 21.22
N GLU A 524 4.92 20.40 19.93
CA GLU A 524 4.28 21.57 19.30
C GLU A 524 3.00 21.19 18.55
N THR A 525 2.39 20.05 18.87
CA THR A 525 1.11 19.66 18.26
C THR A 525 0.04 20.71 18.58
N PRO A 526 -0.62 21.30 17.55
CA PRO A 526 -1.71 22.24 17.79
C PRO A 526 -2.84 21.58 18.58
N SER A 527 -3.38 22.28 19.57
CA SER A 527 -4.46 21.75 20.43
C SER A 527 -5.72 21.34 19.65
N GLU A 528 -5.97 22.05 18.54
CA GLU A 528 -7.05 21.86 17.58
C GLU A 528 -6.92 20.55 16.80
N ALA A 529 -5.71 19.99 16.74
CA ALA A 529 -5.43 18.72 16.08
C ALA A 529 -6.07 17.53 16.81
N GLY A 530 -6.38 17.68 18.10
CA GLY A 530 -6.96 16.62 18.91
C GLY A 530 -6.02 15.42 19.04
N ASN A 531 -6.59 14.21 19.10
CA ASN A 531 -5.81 12.98 19.25
C ASN A 531 -5.39 12.41 17.88
N LEU A 532 -4.10 12.52 17.56
CA LEU A 532 -3.52 12.00 16.32
C LEU A 532 -3.16 10.50 16.38
N CYS A 533 -3.24 9.89 17.56
CA CYS A 533 -2.75 8.53 17.83
C CYS A 533 -3.72 7.49 17.26
N GLY A 534 -3.20 6.38 16.72
CA GLY A 534 -4.04 5.30 16.19
C GLY A 534 -4.64 5.57 14.80
N LEU A 535 -4.35 6.73 14.20
CA LEU A 535 -4.83 7.08 12.87
C LEU A 535 -3.94 6.55 11.75
N PHE A 536 -2.67 6.25 12.01
CA PHE A 536 -1.73 5.85 10.96
C PHE A 536 -1.77 4.34 10.72
N LYS A 537 -2.08 3.94 9.48
CA LYS A 537 -1.99 2.58 8.98
C LYS A 537 -0.75 2.37 8.12
N PHE A 538 -0.10 1.23 8.31
CA PHE A 538 1.10 0.83 7.59
C PHE A 538 1.10 -0.67 7.34
N LYS A 539 2.05 -1.18 6.57
CA LYS A 539 2.23 -2.61 6.34
C LYS A 539 3.21 -3.15 7.38
N SER A 540 2.68 -3.88 8.34
CA SER A 540 3.45 -4.47 9.44
C SER A 540 4.21 -5.73 9.02
N LYS A 541 5.32 -6.02 9.70
CA LYS A 541 6.04 -7.29 9.58
C LYS A 541 5.73 -8.14 10.81
N GLY A 542 5.33 -9.40 10.61
CA GLY A 542 5.01 -10.30 11.73
C GLY A 542 3.55 -10.29 12.17
N TYR A 543 2.66 -9.59 11.46
CA TYR A 543 1.22 -9.59 11.73
C TYR A 543 0.40 -9.80 10.45
N LYS A 544 -0.77 -10.43 10.62
CA LYS A 544 -1.73 -10.74 9.58
C LYS A 544 -3.13 -10.28 9.97
N ASN A 545 -3.84 -9.71 9.00
CA ASN A 545 -5.26 -9.42 9.09
C ASN A 545 -6.07 -10.64 8.68
N LEU A 546 -7.00 -11.01 9.55
CA LEU A 546 -8.05 -11.96 9.26
C LEU A 546 -9.36 -11.22 9.03
N SER A 547 -10.12 -11.60 8.01
CA SER A 547 -11.49 -11.07 7.83
C SER A 547 -12.38 -11.54 8.98
N LEU A 548 -12.88 -10.61 9.79
CA LEU A 548 -13.70 -10.93 10.96
C LEU A 548 -14.99 -11.68 10.56
N TRP A 549 -15.67 -11.20 9.52
CA TRP A 549 -16.90 -11.82 9.04
C TRP A 549 -16.69 -13.20 8.42
N ALA A 550 -15.58 -13.39 7.69
CA ALA A 550 -15.23 -14.72 7.19
C ALA A 550 -14.97 -15.68 8.35
N LEU A 551 -14.27 -15.22 9.39
CA LEU A 551 -13.98 -16.01 10.58
C LEU A 551 -15.27 -16.40 11.32
N VAL A 552 -16.16 -15.44 11.60
CA VAL A 552 -17.46 -15.71 12.25
C VAL A 552 -18.30 -16.67 11.41
N GLY A 553 -18.36 -16.46 10.08
CA GLY A 553 -19.08 -17.36 9.17
C GLY A 553 -18.56 -18.79 9.24
N LEU A 554 -17.24 -18.99 9.22
CA LEU A 554 -16.61 -20.30 9.29
C LEU A 554 -16.84 -20.99 10.65
N TRP A 555 -16.85 -20.23 11.75
CA TRP A 555 -17.16 -20.76 13.07
C TRP A 555 -18.61 -21.24 13.19
N LEU A 556 -19.56 -20.51 12.61
CA LEU A 556 -20.99 -20.84 12.64
C LEU A 556 -21.38 -22.02 11.73
N VAL A 557 -20.58 -22.33 10.70
CA VAL A 557 -20.88 -23.40 9.75
C VAL A 557 -20.95 -24.79 10.43
N LEU A 558 -20.03 -25.13 11.34
CA LEU A 558 -20.06 -26.45 11.97
C LEU A 558 -21.25 -26.66 12.90
N PRO A 559 -21.59 -25.76 13.85
CA PRO A 559 -22.79 -25.91 14.65
C PRO A 559 -24.03 -26.07 13.78
N LEU A 560 -24.13 -25.30 12.68
CA LEU A 560 -25.23 -25.42 11.74
C LEU A 560 -25.28 -26.80 11.07
N LEU A 561 -24.15 -27.28 10.55
CA LEU A 561 -24.05 -28.62 9.94
C LEU A 561 -24.33 -29.74 10.94
N TRP A 562 -23.86 -29.58 12.19
CA TRP A 562 -24.13 -30.52 13.27
C TRP A 562 -25.62 -30.59 13.59
N VAL A 563 -26.29 -29.44 13.79
CA VAL A 563 -27.74 -29.37 14.03
C VAL A 563 -28.51 -30.01 12.87
N MET A 564 -28.12 -29.71 11.62
CA MET A 564 -28.74 -30.33 10.43
C MET A 564 -28.45 -31.84 10.30
N SER A 565 -27.39 -32.33 10.95
CA SER A 565 -27.02 -33.76 10.97
C SER A 565 -27.77 -34.57 12.05
N LEU A 566 -28.43 -33.93 13.01
CA LEU A 566 -29.10 -34.66 14.11
C LEU A 566 -30.32 -35.44 13.60
N GLU A 567 -30.49 -36.69 14.06
CA GLU A 567 -31.73 -37.41 13.80
C GLU A 567 -32.86 -36.83 14.66
N ILE A 568 -34.07 -36.79 14.10
CA ILE A 568 -35.29 -36.39 14.85
C ILE A 568 -35.48 -37.24 16.11
N LYS A 569 -35.00 -38.48 16.11
CA LYS A 569 -35.04 -39.38 17.27
C LYS A 569 -34.14 -38.90 18.40
N ASP A 570 -32.95 -38.42 18.08
CA ASP A 570 -31.98 -37.92 19.06
C ASP A 570 -32.47 -36.62 19.68
N VAL A 571 -33.09 -35.75 18.85
CA VAL A 571 -33.74 -34.51 19.29
C VAL A 571 -34.94 -34.81 20.20
N ALA A 572 -35.80 -35.76 19.82
CA ALA A 572 -36.96 -36.15 20.63
C ALA A 572 -36.55 -36.78 21.97
N TRP A 573 -35.47 -37.57 21.98
CA TRP A 573 -34.89 -38.11 23.21
C TRP A 573 -34.29 -37.01 24.10
N ALA A 574 -33.52 -36.07 23.53
CA ALA A 574 -32.90 -34.97 24.27
C ALA A 574 -33.93 -34.00 24.87
N LEU A 575 -35.05 -33.77 24.18
CA LEU A 575 -36.15 -32.94 24.68
C LEU A 575 -37.06 -33.66 25.70
N GLY A 576 -36.73 -34.89 26.09
CA GLY A 576 -37.50 -35.65 27.08
C GLY A 576 -38.91 -36.02 26.61
N TRP A 577 -39.18 -36.03 25.30
CA TRP A 577 -40.47 -36.42 24.77
C TRP A 577 -40.67 -37.92 24.95
N LYS A 578 -41.43 -38.28 25.99
CA LYS A 578 -41.85 -39.65 26.27
C LYS A 578 -42.67 -40.16 25.08
N GLN A 579 -42.25 -41.28 24.50
CA GLN A 579 -42.90 -41.90 23.33
C GLN A 579 -44.29 -42.43 23.71
N ASP A 580 -45.29 -41.56 23.74
CA ASP A 580 -46.68 -41.99 23.74
C ASP A 580 -47.05 -42.43 22.32
N GLY A 581 -47.57 -43.65 22.17
CA GLY A 581 -47.79 -44.34 20.89
C GLY A 581 -48.67 -43.60 19.86
N ARG A 582 -49.35 -42.52 20.25
CA ARG A 582 -50.08 -41.62 19.35
C ARG A 582 -49.19 -40.63 18.60
N MET A 583 -47.99 -40.30 19.10
CA MET A 583 -47.06 -39.40 18.41
C MET A 583 -46.26 -40.08 17.29
N ALA A 584 -46.14 -41.41 17.28
CA ALA A 584 -45.35 -42.14 16.28
C ALA A 584 -45.87 -41.97 14.83
N SER A 585 -47.18 -41.72 14.64
CA SER A 585 -47.78 -41.48 13.33
C SER A 585 -47.65 -40.02 12.87
N LEU A 586 -47.77 -39.06 13.79
CA LEU A 586 -47.54 -37.63 13.53
C LEU A 586 -46.06 -37.33 13.28
N GLN A 587 -45.15 -37.97 14.01
CA GLN A 587 -43.70 -37.84 13.84
C GLN A 587 -43.22 -38.46 12.51
N ARG A 588 -43.91 -39.48 11.99
CA ARG A 588 -43.68 -40.01 10.63
C ARG A 588 -44.04 -39.00 9.53
N ARG A 589 -45.18 -38.31 9.66
CA ARG A 589 -45.63 -37.31 8.65
C ARG A 589 -44.88 -35.98 8.78
N ALA A 590 -44.62 -35.51 10.00
CA ALA A 590 -43.87 -34.28 10.25
C ALA A 590 -42.38 -34.44 9.94
N GLY A 591 -41.78 -35.60 10.25
CA GLY A 591 -40.38 -35.88 9.94
C GLY A 591 -40.10 -35.97 8.44
N GLU A 592 -41.06 -36.47 7.64
CA GLU A 592 -40.95 -36.46 6.17
C GLU A 592 -41.05 -35.05 5.59
N GLY A 593 -41.90 -34.17 6.14
CA GLY A 593 -41.99 -32.77 5.72
C GLY A 593 -40.76 -31.94 6.11
N ILE A 594 -40.25 -32.14 7.33
CA ILE A 594 -39.10 -31.41 7.86
C ILE A 594 -37.80 -31.83 7.15
N LEU A 595 -37.59 -33.12 6.86
CA LEU A 595 -36.42 -33.57 6.06
C LEU A 595 -36.46 -33.04 4.62
N VAL A 596 -37.65 -32.91 4.01
CA VAL A 596 -37.82 -32.31 2.68
C VAL A 596 -37.46 -30.82 2.72
N VAL A 597 -37.92 -30.10 3.74
CA VAL A 597 -37.57 -28.69 3.92
C VAL A 597 -36.08 -28.52 4.17
N TYR A 598 -35.44 -29.34 5.01
CA TYR A 598 -33.99 -29.28 5.22
C TYR A 598 -33.18 -29.68 3.99
N PHE A 599 -33.61 -30.69 3.22
CA PHE A 599 -32.92 -31.09 1.99
C PHE A 599 -33.09 -30.05 0.86
N LEU A 600 -34.28 -29.43 0.76
CA LEU A 600 -34.53 -28.34 -0.18
C LEU A 600 -33.84 -27.04 0.26
N LEU A 601 -33.77 -26.75 1.57
CA LEU A 601 -32.99 -25.63 2.11
C LEU A 601 -31.49 -25.88 1.93
N PHE A 602 -31.02 -27.12 2.07
CA PHE A 602 -29.62 -27.49 1.80
C PHE A 602 -29.29 -27.38 0.31
N LEU A 603 -30.14 -27.89 -0.58
CA LEU A 603 -29.98 -27.68 -2.03
C LEU A 603 -30.07 -26.20 -2.39
N ALA A 604 -31.03 -25.47 -1.83
CA ALA A 604 -31.13 -24.02 -2.01
C ALA A 604 -29.90 -23.31 -1.46
N TYR A 605 -29.32 -23.73 -0.34
CA TYR A 605 -28.08 -23.19 0.23
C TYR A 605 -26.84 -23.56 -0.60
N VAL A 606 -26.80 -24.73 -1.23
CA VAL A 606 -25.74 -25.12 -2.17
C VAL A 606 -25.85 -24.33 -3.47
N PHE A 607 -27.06 -24.13 -3.99
CA PHE A 607 -27.32 -23.29 -5.18
C PHE A 607 -27.13 -21.79 -4.89
N LEU A 608 -27.56 -21.30 -3.72
CA LEU A 608 -27.30 -19.95 -3.23
C LEU A 608 -25.82 -19.78 -2.89
N GLY A 609 -25.12 -20.81 -2.41
CA GLY A 609 -23.68 -20.81 -2.17
C GLY A 609 -22.88 -20.76 -3.46
N TRP A 610 -23.34 -21.43 -4.53
CA TRP A 610 -22.85 -21.22 -5.89
C TRP A 610 -23.17 -19.81 -6.41
N GLY A 611 -24.35 -19.27 -6.09
CA GLY A 611 -24.71 -17.88 -6.37
C GLY A 611 -23.87 -16.85 -5.61
N ILE A 612 -23.54 -17.12 -4.34
CA ILE A 612 -22.73 -16.24 -3.47
C ILE A 612 -21.26 -16.35 -3.84
N THR A 613 -20.76 -17.52 -4.23
CA THR A 613 -19.39 -17.63 -4.75
C THR A 613 -19.26 -17.03 -6.15
N ALA A 614 -20.29 -17.13 -7.00
CA ALA A 614 -20.35 -16.40 -8.27
C ALA A 614 -20.45 -14.89 -8.05
N ALA A 615 -21.33 -14.42 -7.16
CA ALA A 615 -21.48 -13.01 -6.81
C ALA A 615 -20.23 -12.47 -6.09
N TRP A 616 -19.56 -13.24 -5.25
CA TRP A 616 -18.31 -12.85 -4.60
C TRP A 616 -17.15 -12.80 -5.60
N LYS A 617 -17.13 -13.70 -6.59
CA LYS A 617 -16.19 -13.66 -7.72
C LYS A 617 -16.50 -12.49 -8.67
N GLU A 618 -17.76 -12.09 -8.78
CA GLU A 618 -18.22 -10.93 -9.55
C GLU A 618 -17.89 -9.62 -8.83
N ILE A 619 -18.06 -9.55 -7.50
CA ILE A 619 -17.59 -8.45 -6.65
C ILE A 619 -16.06 -8.33 -6.70
N GLN A 620 -15.33 -9.45 -6.63
CA GLN A 620 -13.86 -9.45 -6.78
C GLN A 620 -13.42 -9.01 -8.18
N ASN A 621 -14.14 -9.42 -9.23
CA ASN A 621 -13.88 -8.95 -10.59
C ASN A 621 -14.26 -7.49 -10.78
N PHE A 622 -15.24 -6.96 -10.04
CA PHE A 622 -15.61 -5.54 -10.05
C PHE A 622 -14.50 -4.70 -9.40
N THR A 623 -13.99 -5.10 -8.24
CA THR A 623 -12.84 -4.44 -7.59
C THR A 623 -11.58 -4.49 -8.48
N ARG A 624 -11.35 -5.60 -9.20
CA ARG A 624 -10.19 -5.73 -10.10
C ARG A 624 -10.35 -4.95 -11.41
N LYS A 625 -11.59 -4.68 -11.86
CA LYS A 625 -11.86 -3.86 -13.04
C LYS A 625 -11.76 -2.37 -12.72
N GLU A 626 -12.09 -1.92 -11.52
CA GLU A 626 -11.81 -0.54 -11.08
C GLU A 626 -10.31 -0.28 -10.99
N ASP A 627 -9.52 -1.26 -10.53
CA ASP A 627 -8.05 -1.17 -10.57
C ASP A 627 -7.49 -1.11 -12.01
N ALA A 628 -8.12 -1.81 -12.97
CA ALA A 628 -7.69 -1.83 -14.38
C ALA A 628 -8.18 -0.61 -15.19
N VAL A 629 -9.37 -0.09 -14.90
CA VAL A 629 -9.94 1.10 -15.59
C VAL A 629 -9.22 2.37 -15.15
N ASN A 630 -8.76 2.45 -13.90
CA ASN A 630 -7.91 3.56 -13.44
C ASN A 630 -6.45 3.48 -13.95
N SER A 631 -6.04 2.35 -14.54
CA SER A 631 -4.77 2.22 -15.27
C SER A 631 -4.88 2.42 -16.79
N GLY A 632 -6.10 2.64 -17.33
CA GLY A 632 -6.40 2.58 -18.77
C GLY A 632 -6.97 3.85 -19.40
N HIS A 633 -6.94 5.00 -18.73
CA HIS A 633 -7.36 6.28 -19.33
C HIS A 633 -6.17 7.24 -19.46
N GLY A 634 -5.43 7.05 -20.55
CA GLY A 634 -4.34 7.92 -20.97
C GLY A 634 -3.81 7.59 -22.37
N GLU A 635 -4.67 7.17 -23.31
CA GLU A 635 -4.26 7.03 -24.71
C GLU A 635 -5.41 7.43 -25.65
N GLU A 636 -5.75 8.73 -25.65
CA GLU A 636 -6.50 9.32 -26.76
C GLU A 636 -5.52 9.73 -27.86
N ARG A 637 -5.61 8.99 -28.98
CA ARG A 637 -4.95 9.25 -30.25
C ARG A 637 -5.23 10.68 -30.74
N LEU A 638 -4.19 11.49 -30.86
CA LEU A 638 -4.13 12.59 -31.83
C LEU A 638 -3.24 12.17 -33.01
N SER A 639 -3.81 11.42 -33.95
CA SER A 639 -3.27 11.31 -35.30
C SER A 639 -3.65 12.56 -36.09
N GLY A 640 -2.83 13.62 -35.96
CA GLY A 640 -2.88 14.81 -36.80
C GLY A 640 -1.97 14.65 -38.01
N GLY A 641 -2.55 14.72 -39.20
CA GLY A 641 -1.88 14.48 -40.48
C GLY A 641 -0.80 15.51 -40.83
N TYR A 642 0.29 15.02 -41.40
CA TYR A 642 1.25 15.82 -42.15
C TYR A 642 0.63 16.20 -43.50
N GLY A 643 0.20 17.46 -43.62
CA GLY A 643 0.01 18.14 -44.89
C GLY A 643 1.30 18.85 -45.29
N SER A 644 1.95 18.35 -46.33
CA SER A 644 2.95 19.10 -47.10
C SER A 644 2.26 20.26 -47.83
N PRO A 645 2.96 21.38 -48.06
CA PRO A 645 2.99 21.83 -49.45
C PRO A 645 4.40 22.21 -49.92
N ALA A 646 4.60 21.92 -51.20
CA ALA A 646 5.64 22.45 -52.04
C ALA A 646 5.47 23.96 -52.25
N ALA A 647 6.57 24.71 -52.10
CA ALA A 647 7.07 25.78 -52.95
C ALA A 647 8.34 26.36 -52.31
#